data_AF-A0A017SVB1-F1
#
_entry.id   AF-A0A017SVB1-F1
#
_cell.length_a   1.000
_cell.length_b   1.000
_cell.length_c   1.000
_cell.angle_alpha   90.00
_cell.angle_beta   90.00
_cell.angle_gamma   90.00
#
_symmetry.space_group_name_H-M   'P 1'
#
loop_
_entity.id
_entity.type
_entity.pdbx_description
1 polymer ?
#
loop_
_entity_poly.entity_id
_entity_poly.type
_entity_poly.pdbx_seq_one_letter_code
_entity_poly.pdbx_strand_id
1 'polypeptide(L)'
;MRLDPAAAASAHHLEGRSPLPPTLAARKVQFAPSGPVEEAWADLRTRRFLCAATAVAQRGTLRVAIDDAVELALALRGALPPRTAPDAPLTSIIDDQVFRARALGAAGLCVALPPLQHLTGDDGALDHADSSALTAWLDATRDAPVALIFGEPDRNIRVLTPVPLAQLAADAAPPEDSGPAPWTSLASPQAEPRSPAALPTRWTTPPPADPETLLSARDGSGACDSSPPDADVMDAGESDPQIDSPRLLPDAATLFGEPPTLPPEPATLPSEPTPLVGASAHPSVEPTALLAAAEVIASDLAMALGAAAVHVDVEPSCPAPAEAPARDARPRGVLPPRSKMRRPEALRPDAPRAEAPRPDAPRAEPTPPAAPSPAAPGALAAPGAPRFPVRGADAATLLHGATSTAAHAAHAAHAAHAAHDVSLADPDLPPPRRSTPPPSRVLSAAEWRSMAIALDEARGPRPVRIIEQLFATHYLPLLGATLSGEADASVRAVVESWRTSFERSYRESFSALRVTGKRPPMVLDAPDLAARIGRLNGARAVKLLLVDAMRFDLGERVAARLKESLTDRAVLVERSVLWAALPTTTATQLSLLARGADALREPLATDPEPAIARGRAVSMLRRERAGRCELMKLDLVEARLRNAGPPLPERLEGIAEEVTEVIARFMDSLPPRTLVLVFGDHGFRIGSLSDGASTGPASQGGASPEEVLVPAHAWLVGGVH
;
A
#
# COMPACT_ATOMS: atom_id res chain seq x y z
N MET A 1 -53.70 44.38 -21.00
CA MET A 1 -54.53 45.58 -20.76
C MET A 1 -54.93 45.53 -19.29
N ARG A 2 -54.55 46.57 -18.53
CA ARG A 2 -54.90 46.93 -17.13
C ARG A 2 -55.43 45.83 -16.19
N LEU A 3 -54.62 45.57 -15.15
CA LEU A 3 -55.05 45.09 -13.84
C LEU A 3 -55.72 46.23 -13.06
N ASP A 4 -56.73 45.90 -12.28
CA ASP A 4 -57.07 46.57 -11.01
C ASP A 4 -57.98 45.65 -10.15
N PRO A 5 -58.17 45.93 -8.84
CA PRO A 5 -57.71 45.01 -7.79
C PRO A 5 -58.82 44.64 -6.79
N ALA A 6 -58.66 43.51 -6.10
CA ALA A 6 -59.40 43.24 -4.87
C ALA A 6 -58.70 42.14 -4.06
N ALA A 7 -58.28 42.50 -2.85
CA ALA A 7 -58.37 41.73 -1.60
C ALA A 7 -57.17 42.02 -0.69
N ALA A 8 -57.30 43.14 0.03
CA ALA A 8 -56.64 43.34 1.30
C ALA A 8 -57.37 42.56 2.41
N ALA A 9 -56.64 42.33 3.51
CA ALA A 9 -57.07 41.84 4.82
C ALA A 9 -56.92 40.32 5.09
N SER A 10 -55.74 39.94 5.60
CA SER A 10 -55.58 39.25 6.90
C SER A 10 -54.10 38.89 7.13
N ALA A 11 -53.39 39.72 7.89
CA ALA A 11 -52.06 39.41 8.41
C ALA A 11 -51.91 40.01 9.81
N HIS A 12 -52.26 39.24 10.84
CA HIS A 12 -51.87 39.50 12.23
C HIS A 12 -51.79 38.17 12.98
N HIS A 13 -50.72 37.40 12.74
CA HIS A 13 -50.15 36.48 13.72
C HIS A 13 -48.78 35.99 13.22
N LEU A 14 -47.69 36.46 13.84
CA LEU A 14 -46.34 35.85 13.92
C LEU A 14 -45.33 36.91 14.43
N GLU A 15 -45.43 37.29 15.70
CA GLU A 15 -44.30 37.85 16.46
C GLU A 15 -43.83 36.77 17.43
N GLY A 16 -42.66 36.19 17.16
CA GLY A 16 -42.12 35.09 17.97
C GLY A 16 -40.98 34.30 17.34
N ARG A 17 -40.17 34.91 16.46
CA ARG A 17 -38.88 34.33 16.05
C ARG A 17 -37.78 35.03 16.83
N SER A 18 -37.04 34.27 17.65
CA SER A 18 -35.78 34.73 18.25
C SER A 18 -34.89 35.33 17.16
N PRO A 19 -34.22 36.46 17.44
CA PRO A 19 -33.25 37.02 16.50
C PRO A 19 -32.18 35.96 16.25
N LEU A 20 -31.93 35.66 14.96
CA LEU A 20 -30.76 34.90 14.54
C LEU A 20 -29.51 35.55 15.17
N PRO A 21 -28.60 34.77 15.76
CA PRO A 21 -27.38 35.32 16.33
C PRO A 21 -26.64 36.11 15.25
N PRO A 22 -26.02 37.25 15.61
CA PRO A 22 -25.26 38.05 14.66
C PRO A 22 -24.26 37.14 13.94
N THR A 23 -24.27 37.15 12.61
CA THR A 23 -23.28 36.47 11.78
C THR A 23 -21.90 36.92 12.25
N LEU A 24 -21.19 36.03 12.94
CA LEU A 24 -19.83 36.25 13.40
C LEU A 24 -18.98 36.55 12.17
N ALA A 25 -18.72 37.85 11.94
CA ALA A 25 -17.61 38.31 11.12
C ALA A 25 -16.41 37.45 11.53
N ALA A 26 -15.81 36.73 10.58
CA ALA A 26 -14.93 35.61 10.84
C ALA A 26 -13.75 36.05 11.71
N ARG A 27 -13.90 35.94 13.03
CA ARG A 27 -12.83 36.18 13.98
C ARG A 27 -11.78 35.13 13.68
N LYS A 28 -10.60 35.60 13.27
CA LYS A 28 -9.48 34.73 12.88
C LYS A 28 -8.90 33.99 14.09
N VAL A 29 -9.08 34.52 15.30
CA VAL A 29 -8.74 33.83 16.54
C VAL A 29 -9.99 33.65 17.38
N GLN A 30 -10.26 32.41 17.81
CA GLN A 30 -11.41 32.05 18.63
C GLN A 30 -10.97 31.28 19.88
N PHE A 31 -11.59 31.59 21.00
CA PHE A 31 -11.48 30.81 22.23
C PHE A 31 -12.84 30.14 22.45
N ALA A 32 -12.87 28.82 22.30
CA ALA A 32 -14.08 28.04 22.44
C ALA A 32 -14.27 27.66 23.92
N PRO A 33 -15.48 27.82 24.50
CA PRO A 33 -15.76 27.32 25.85
C PRO A 33 -15.44 25.83 25.95
N SER A 34 -15.26 25.32 27.17
CA SER A 34 -14.97 23.91 27.44
C SER A 34 -16.14 23.00 26.99
N GLY A 35 -16.27 22.72 25.69
CA GLY A 35 -17.43 22.01 25.15
C GLY A 35 -17.61 22.00 23.63
N PRO A 36 -17.40 23.11 22.87
CA PRO A 36 -17.69 23.11 21.44
C PRO A 36 -16.55 23.62 20.54
N VAL A 37 -15.34 23.07 20.67
CA VAL A 37 -14.31 23.23 19.60
C VAL A 37 -14.88 22.71 18.26
N GLU A 38 -15.69 21.66 18.31
CA GLU A 38 -16.38 21.08 17.14
C GLU A 38 -17.37 22.04 16.46
N GLU A 39 -18.04 22.94 17.19
CA GLU A 39 -18.96 23.91 16.58
C GLU A 39 -18.20 24.99 15.82
N ALA A 40 -17.15 25.54 16.43
CA ALA A 40 -16.25 26.50 15.77
C ALA A 40 -15.60 25.87 14.52
N TRP A 41 -15.23 24.59 14.61
CA TRP A 41 -14.77 23.79 13.48
C TRP A 41 -15.83 23.59 12.42
N ALA A 42 -17.07 23.26 12.79
CA ALA A 42 -18.16 23.10 11.85
C ALA A 42 -18.43 24.41 11.09
N ASP A 43 -18.48 25.55 11.78
CA ASP A 43 -18.61 26.87 11.15
C ASP A 43 -17.48 27.13 10.15
N LEU A 44 -16.20 26.95 10.53
CA LEU A 44 -15.09 27.17 9.62
C LEU A 44 -15.08 26.19 8.43
N ARG A 45 -15.48 24.93 8.62
CA ARG A 45 -15.66 23.97 7.51
C ARG A 45 -16.77 24.39 6.55
N THR A 46 -17.89 24.93 7.04
CA THR A 46 -18.94 25.46 6.17
C THR A 46 -18.45 26.65 5.33
N ARG A 47 -17.50 27.42 5.88
CA ARG A 47 -16.77 28.49 5.17
C ARG A 47 -15.61 28.00 4.32
N ARG A 48 -15.49 26.67 4.12
CA ARG A 48 -14.47 25.99 3.31
C ARG A 48 -13.05 26.14 3.81
N PHE A 49 -12.81 26.32 5.10
CA PHE A 49 -11.46 26.19 5.64
C PHE A 49 -11.03 24.72 5.66
N LEU A 50 -9.74 24.49 5.42
CA LEU A 50 -9.10 23.21 5.69
C LEU A 50 -8.73 23.20 7.18
N CYS A 51 -9.40 22.36 7.97
CA CYS A 51 -9.19 22.31 9.42
C CYS A 51 -8.23 21.18 9.80
N ALA A 52 -7.20 21.51 10.59
CA ALA A 52 -6.25 20.60 11.21
C ALA A 52 -6.40 20.65 12.74
N ALA A 53 -6.48 19.49 13.40
CA ALA A 53 -6.37 19.41 14.86
C ALA A 53 -4.98 18.94 15.21
N THR A 54 -4.34 19.66 16.11
CA THR A 54 -3.04 19.25 16.60
C THR A 54 -3.21 18.21 17.70
N ALA A 55 -2.32 17.20 17.70
CA ALA A 55 -2.24 16.25 18.80
C ALA A 55 -1.72 16.96 20.06
N VAL A 56 -1.90 16.32 21.22
CA VAL A 56 -1.29 16.79 22.48
C VAL A 56 0.22 16.89 22.28
N ALA A 57 0.75 18.11 22.39
CA ALA A 57 2.18 18.37 22.21
C ALA A 57 2.93 18.10 23.52
N GLN A 58 4.25 17.92 23.42
CA GLN A 58 5.14 18.03 24.57
C GLN A 58 5.69 19.47 24.62
N ARG A 59 6.06 19.93 25.82
CA ARG A 59 6.71 21.23 26.00
C ARG A 59 7.92 21.37 25.08
N GLY A 60 7.98 22.46 24.31
CA GLY A 60 9.02 22.77 23.34
C GLY A 60 8.83 22.13 21.96
N THR A 61 7.72 21.40 21.75
CA THR A 61 7.43 20.68 20.50
C THR A 61 6.14 21.17 19.81
N LEU A 62 5.54 22.27 20.28
CA LEU A 62 4.27 22.77 19.75
C LEU A 62 4.34 23.05 18.24
N ARG A 63 5.48 23.59 17.76
CA ARG A 63 5.73 23.78 16.33
C ARG A 63 5.55 22.48 15.54
N VAL A 64 6.25 21.43 15.95
CA VAL A 64 6.23 20.13 15.27
C VAL A 64 4.81 19.56 15.27
N ALA A 65 4.10 19.65 16.40
CA ALA A 65 2.73 19.18 16.51
C ALA A 65 1.75 19.94 15.59
N ILE A 66 1.93 21.25 15.41
CA ILE A 66 1.12 22.04 14.46
C ILE A 66 1.49 21.67 13.01
N ASP A 67 2.78 21.65 12.68
CA ASP A 67 3.28 21.36 11.33
C ASP A 67 2.81 19.97 10.88
N ASP A 68 2.99 18.93 11.72
CA ASP A 68 2.55 17.56 11.43
C ASP A 68 1.04 17.48 11.20
N ALA A 69 0.23 18.17 12.00
CA ALA A 69 -1.21 18.16 11.88
C ALA A 69 -1.69 18.84 10.57
N VAL A 70 -1.07 19.97 10.22
CA VAL A 70 -1.39 20.69 8.98
C VAL A 70 -0.94 19.88 7.76
N GLU A 71 0.28 19.35 7.75
CA GLU A 71 0.78 18.50 6.67
C GLU A 71 -0.08 17.24 6.50
N LEU A 72 -0.50 16.62 7.60
CA LEU A 72 -1.40 15.48 7.57
C LEU A 72 -2.75 15.85 6.93
N ALA A 73 -3.33 16.99 7.32
CA ALA A 73 -4.60 17.47 6.78
C ALA A 73 -4.50 17.82 5.29
N LEU A 74 -3.39 18.42 4.86
CA LEU A 74 -3.08 18.70 3.46
C LEU A 74 -2.90 17.40 2.65
N ALA A 75 -2.10 16.46 3.16
CA ALA A 75 -1.86 15.17 2.52
C ALA A 75 -3.16 14.36 2.34
N LEU A 76 -4.04 14.36 3.34
CA LEU A 76 -5.35 13.72 3.27
C LEU A 76 -6.27 14.29 2.18
N ARG A 77 -6.03 15.53 1.77
CA ARG A 77 -6.75 16.20 0.69
C ARG A 77 -6.02 16.12 -0.66
N GLY A 78 -4.88 15.44 -0.71
CA GLY A 78 -4.08 15.30 -1.92
C GLY A 78 -3.36 16.59 -2.31
N ALA A 79 -2.95 17.40 -1.33
CA ALA A 79 -2.07 18.54 -1.59
C ALA A 79 -0.76 18.07 -2.23
N LEU A 80 -0.11 18.97 -2.97
CA LEU A 80 1.26 18.76 -3.41
C LEU A 80 2.22 18.64 -2.20
N PRO A 81 3.38 17.99 -2.35
CA PRO A 81 4.42 18.01 -1.32
C PRO A 81 4.84 19.44 -0.95
N PRO A 82 5.37 19.67 0.26
CA PRO A 82 5.91 20.96 0.67
C PRO A 82 6.97 21.46 -0.32
N ARG A 83 6.93 22.75 -0.66
CA ARG A 83 7.98 23.38 -1.49
C ARG A 83 9.15 23.90 -0.66
N THR A 84 8.92 24.10 0.63
CA THR A 84 9.91 24.60 1.58
C THR A 84 10.71 23.45 2.17
N ALA A 85 12.00 23.69 2.40
CA ALA A 85 12.84 22.76 3.14
C ALA A 85 12.34 22.61 4.59
N PRO A 86 12.57 21.46 5.25
CA PRO A 86 12.13 21.23 6.64
C PRO A 86 12.67 22.24 7.66
N ASP A 87 13.82 22.86 7.38
CA ASP A 87 14.50 23.86 8.20
C ASP A 87 14.19 25.31 7.80
N ALA A 88 13.27 25.50 6.86
CA ALA A 88 12.86 26.83 6.43
C ALA A 88 12.27 27.66 7.60
N PRO A 89 12.34 29.00 7.52
CA PRO A 89 11.65 29.87 8.46
C PRO A 89 10.16 29.50 8.56
N LEU A 90 9.61 29.49 9.78
CA LEU A 90 8.23 29.06 10.02
C LEU A 90 7.20 29.87 9.22
N THR A 91 7.45 31.16 9.00
CA THR A 91 6.60 32.00 8.14
C THR A 91 6.51 31.48 6.71
N SER A 92 7.64 31.09 6.11
CA SER A 92 7.67 30.51 4.76
C SER A 92 6.93 29.16 4.70
N ILE A 93 7.01 28.36 5.76
CA ILE A 93 6.29 27.09 5.87
C ILE A 93 4.78 27.34 5.90
N ILE A 94 4.33 28.28 6.75
CA ILE A 94 2.90 28.65 6.84
C ILE A 94 2.39 29.18 5.49
N ASP A 95 3.15 30.01 4.80
CA ASP A 95 2.79 30.53 3.48
C ASP A 95 2.63 29.41 2.43
N ASP A 96 3.54 28.43 2.41
CA ASP A 96 3.44 27.25 1.54
C ASP A 96 2.21 26.40 1.87
N GLN A 97 1.95 26.16 3.16
CA GLN A 97 0.79 25.40 3.62
C GLN A 97 -0.53 26.09 3.26
N VAL A 98 -0.64 27.40 3.47
CA VAL A 98 -1.81 28.19 3.07
C VAL A 98 -1.99 28.18 1.56
N PHE A 99 -0.91 28.33 0.79
CA PHE A 99 -0.94 28.23 -0.67
C PHE A 99 -1.48 26.86 -1.12
N ARG A 100 -0.98 25.76 -0.53
CA ARG A 100 -1.42 24.40 -0.84
C ARG A 100 -2.86 24.15 -0.43
N ALA A 101 -3.30 24.63 0.74
CA ALA A 101 -4.70 24.54 1.15
C ALA A 101 -5.62 25.24 0.14
N ARG A 102 -5.23 26.42 -0.34
CA ARG A 102 -5.98 27.17 -1.36
C ARG A 102 -5.96 26.50 -2.73
N ALA A 103 -4.85 25.86 -3.11
CA ALA A 103 -4.76 25.07 -4.34
C ALA A 103 -5.73 23.88 -4.33
N LEU A 104 -6.11 23.39 -3.15
CA LEU A 104 -7.15 22.37 -2.95
C LEU A 104 -8.58 22.94 -2.94
N GLY A 105 -8.76 24.24 -3.17
CA GLY A 105 -10.05 24.93 -3.16
C GLY A 105 -10.55 25.32 -1.77
N ALA A 106 -9.72 25.21 -0.73
CA ALA A 106 -10.05 25.76 0.58
C ALA A 106 -10.00 27.30 0.56
N ALA A 107 -10.85 27.94 1.37
CA ALA A 107 -10.81 29.39 1.58
C ALA A 107 -9.58 29.82 2.39
N GLY A 108 -9.06 28.92 3.23
CA GLY A 108 -7.97 29.18 4.16
C GLY A 108 -7.61 27.94 4.97
N LEU A 109 -6.76 28.14 5.97
CA LEU A 109 -6.31 27.11 6.90
C LEU A 109 -6.84 27.40 8.31
N CYS A 110 -7.33 26.38 9.00
CA CYS A 110 -7.78 26.47 10.38
C CYS A 110 -6.98 25.47 11.22
N VAL A 111 -6.40 25.93 12.32
CA VAL A 111 -5.67 25.09 13.27
C VAL A 111 -6.39 25.13 14.62
N ALA A 112 -6.85 23.98 15.11
CA ALA A 112 -7.35 23.83 16.47
C ALA A 112 -6.28 23.23 17.35
N LEU A 113 -6.00 23.90 18.46
CA LEU A 113 -4.96 23.53 19.42
C LEU A 113 -5.61 22.80 20.61
N PRO A 114 -4.98 21.75 21.16
CA PRO A 114 -5.39 21.16 22.43
C PRO A 114 -5.18 22.17 23.57
N PRO A 115 -5.76 21.92 24.76
CA PRO A 115 -5.56 22.79 25.92
C PRO A 115 -4.07 23.00 26.19
N LEU A 116 -3.57 24.23 26.14
CA LEU A 116 -2.13 24.52 26.18
C LEU A 116 -1.55 24.53 27.60
N GLN A 117 -2.39 24.38 28.62
CA GLN A 117 -2.00 24.44 30.03
C GLN A 117 -0.89 23.44 30.40
N HIS A 118 -0.92 22.24 29.83
CA HIS A 118 0.10 21.21 30.08
C HIS A 118 1.49 21.54 29.48
N LEU A 119 1.56 22.53 28.58
CA LEU A 119 2.82 23.02 28.00
C LEU A 119 3.45 24.15 28.82
N THR A 120 2.69 24.73 29.76
CA THR A 120 3.17 25.84 30.58
C THR A 120 4.10 25.38 31.70
N GLY A 121 5.06 26.22 32.06
CA GLY A 121 5.87 26.03 33.27
C GLY A 121 5.10 26.34 34.55
N ASP A 122 5.78 26.28 35.69
CA ASP A 122 5.20 26.61 37.00
C ASP A 122 4.69 28.06 37.10
N ASP A 123 5.21 28.93 36.22
CA ASP A 123 4.77 30.30 36.08
C ASP A 123 3.56 30.45 35.13
N GLY A 124 3.02 29.37 34.55
CA GLY A 124 1.92 29.46 33.59
C GLY A 124 2.32 30.13 32.26
N ALA A 125 3.62 30.22 31.95
CA ALA A 125 4.12 30.69 30.66
C ALA A 125 4.52 29.52 29.77
N LEU A 126 4.27 29.65 28.46
CA LEU A 126 4.86 28.77 27.47
C LEU A 126 6.37 29.01 27.41
N ASP A 127 7.13 27.97 27.07
CA ASP A 127 8.56 28.17 26.83
C ASP A 127 8.81 29.02 25.58
N HIS A 128 10.08 29.41 25.36
CA HIS A 128 10.45 30.27 24.24
C HIS A 128 10.14 29.64 22.87
N ALA A 129 10.33 28.33 22.71
CA ALA A 129 10.15 27.65 21.43
C ALA A 129 8.67 27.57 21.06
N ASP A 130 7.83 27.14 22.00
CA ASP A 130 6.37 27.07 21.83
C ASP A 130 5.77 28.47 21.69
N SER A 131 6.27 29.44 22.46
CA SER A 131 5.82 30.83 22.35
C SER A 131 6.14 31.42 20.98
N SER A 132 7.35 31.20 20.47
CA SER A 132 7.76 31.66 19.14
C SER A 132 6.91 31.05 18.03
N ALA A 133 6.64 29.75 18.11
CA ALA A 133 5.75 29.06 17.18
C ALA A 133 4.34 29.68 17.21
N LEU A 134 3.79 29.88 18.39
CA LEU A 134 2.45 30.42 18.55
C LEU A 134 2.33 31.86 18.06
N THR A 135 3.33 32.70 18.32
CA THR A 135 3.38 34.07 17.79
C THR A 135 3.43 34.09 16.27
N ALA A 136 4.22 33.23 15.63
CA ALA A 136 4.27 33.15 14.17
C ALA A 136 2.90 32.77 13.56
N TRP A 137 2.17 31.84 14.18
CA TRP A 137 0.82 31.46 13.75
C TRP A 137 -0.20 32.58 13.98
N LEU A 138 -0.10 33.32 15.09
CA LEU A 138 -0.94 34.49 15.36
C LEU A 138 -0.68 35.60 14.33
N ASP A 139 0.58 35.87 14.00
CA ASP A 139 0.95 36.83 12.96
C ASP A 139 0.42 36.41 11.59
N ALA A 140 0.49 35.12 11.25
CA ALA A 140 -0.10 34.59 10.02
C ALA A 140 -1.62 34.80 9.95
N THR A 141 -2.33 34.86 11.09
CA THR A 141 -3.76 35.24 11.06
C THR A 141 -3.94 36.67 10.57
N ARG A 142 -3.01 37.60 10.76
CA ARG A 142 -3.15 38.98 10.26
C ARG A 142 -3.07 39.01 8.73
N ASP A 143 -2.06 38.35 8.18
CA ASP A 143 -1.64 38.52 6.79
C ASP A 143 -2.22 37.47 5.82
N ALA A 144 -2.65 36.31 6.33
CA ALA A 144 -3.15 35.19 5.54
C ALA A 144 -4.57 34.76 5.97
N PRO A 145 -5.29 33.97 5.15
CA PRO A 145 -6.55 33.36 5.54
C PRO A 145 -6.30 32.18 6.50
N VAL A 146 -5.74 32.48 7.66
CA VAL A 146 -5.48 31.53 8.74
C VAL A 146 -6.43 31.82 9.90
N ALA A 147 -6.98 30.75 10.49
CA ALA A 147 -7.78 30.82 11.70
C ALA A 147 -7.21 29.90 12.79
N LEU A 148 -7.19 30.37 14.04
CA LEU A 148 -6.76 29.61 15.21
C LEU A 148 -7.90 29.42 16.19
N ILE A 149 -8.03 28.20 16.73
CA ILE A 149 -8.99 27.88 17.78
C ILE A 149 -8.24 27.39 19.02
N PHE A 150 -8.54 28.03 20.14
CA PHE A 150 -8.02 27.74 21.47
C PHE A 150 -9.14 27.29 22.40
N GLY A 151 -8.79 26.61 23.49
CA GLY A 151 -9.71 26.45 24.60
C GLY A 151 -9.88 27.76 25.38
N GLU A 152 -11.06 28.02 25.91
CA GLU A 152 -11.34 29.12 26.84
C GLU A 152 -10.35 29.19 28.02
N PRO A 153 -9.89 28.06 28.60
CA PRO A 153 -8.89 28.08 29.67
C PRO A 153 -7.51 28.58 29.24
N ASP A 154 -7.23 28.68 27.94
CA ASP A 154 -5.93 29.10 27.40
C ASP A 154 -5.78 30.63 27.33
N ARG A 155 -6.86 31.41 27.53
CA ARG A 155 -6.85 32.88 27.45
C ARG A 155 -5.76 33.54 28.30
N ASN A 156 -5.50 32.97 29.47
CA ASN A 156 -4.60 33.53 30.48
C ASN A 156 -3.15 33.01 30.37
N ILE A 157 -2.86 32.13 29.41
CA ILE A 157 -1.51 31.60 29.19
C ILE A 157 -0.59 32.72 28.70
N ARG A 158 0.64 32.77 29.21
CA ARG A 158 1.64 33.81 28.88
C ARG A 158 2.57 33.36 27.76
N VAL A 159 2.89 34.24 26.80
CA VAL A 159 3.62 33.92 25.54
C VAL A 159 4.73 34.94 25.24
N LEU A 160 5.99 34.48 25.07
CA LEU A 160 7.26 35.23 24.79
C LEU A 160 7.66 36.29 25.83
N THR A 161 6.70 37.10 26.24
CA THR A 161 6.71 38.09 27.32
C THR A 161 5.45 37.82 28.17
N PRO A 162 5.29 38.35 29.39
CA PRO A 162 4.13 38.05 30.24
C PRO A 162 2.82 38.67 29.73
N VAL A 163 2.58 38.64 28.42
CA VAL A 163 1.37 39.05 27.73
C VAL A 163 0.43 37.84 27.67
N PRO A 164 -0.79 37.94 28.19
CA PRO A 164 -1.81 36.89 28.05
C PRO A 164 -2.13 36.62 26.58
N LEU A 165 -2.34 35.36 26.24
CA LEU A 165 -2.69 34.92 24.88
C LEU A 165 -3.95 35.63 24.35
N ALA A 166 -4.93 35.91 25.20
CA ALA A 166 -6.12 36.68 24.81
C ALA A 166 -5.79 38.10 24.35
N GLN A 167 -4.77 38.73 24.92
CA GLN A 167 -4.34 40.08 24.51
C GLN A 167 -3.63 40.02 23.15
N LEU A 168 -2.71 39.06 22.95
CA LEU A 168 -2.07 38.86 21.64
C LEU A 168 -3.10 38.52 20.54
N ALA A 169 -4.11 37.71 20.87
CA ALA A 169 -5.21 37.39 19.97
C ALA A 169 -6.08 38.62 19.63
N ALA A 170 -6.32 39.51 20.61
CA ALA A 170 -7.03 40.76 20.38
C ALA A 170 -6.21 41.70 19.47
N ASP A 171 -4.90 41.79 19.67
CA ASP A 171 -4.00 42.57 18.82
C ASP A 171 -3.89 41.97 17.40
N ALA A 172 -4.21 40.68 17.23
CA ALA A 172 -4.26 40.03 15.92
C ALA A 172 -5.60 40.23 15.19
N ALA A 173 -6.63 40.71 15.88
CA ALA A 173 -7.90 41.02 15.26
C ALA A 173 -7.74 42.25 14.32
N PRO A 174 -8.26 42.19 13.08
CA PRO A 174 -8.29 43.38 12.24
C PRO A 174 -9.15 44.46 12.92
N PRO A 175 -8.78 45.76 12.82
CA PRO A 175 -9.55 46.84 13.43
C PRO A 175 -10.98 46.86 12.87
N GLU A 176 -11.97 46.72 13.76
CA GLU A 176 -13.40 46.53 13.44
C GLU A 176 -14.00 47.67 12.58
N ASP A 177 -13.37 48.85 12.54
CA ASP A 177 -13.80 50.00 11.73
C ASP A 177 -13.37 49.94 10.26
N SER A 178 -12.62 48.91 9.88
CA SER A 178 -12.32 48.64 8.47
C SER A 178 -13.52 47.90 7.88
N GLY A 179 -14.55 48.64 7.44
CA GLY A 179 -15.67 48.07 6.69
C GLY A 179 -15.15 47.11 5.62
N PRO A 180 -15.88 46.01 5.31
CA PRO A 180 -15.35 44.88 4.55
C PRO A 180 -14.69 45.41 3.28
N ALA A 181 -13.36 45.45 3.26
CA ALA A 181 -12.63 45.71 2.05
C ALA A 181 -13.15 44.66 1.08
N PRO A 182 -13.75 45.04 -0.07
CA PRO A 182 -14.26 44.06 -1.02
C PRO A 182 -13.09 43.12 -1.26
N TRP A 183 -13.29 41.83 -0.98
CA TRP A 183 -12.29 40.82 -1.27
C TRP A 183 -12.15 40.87 -2.77
N THR A 184 -11.19 41.65 -3.26
CA THR A 184 -10.80 41.63 -4.65
C THR A 184 -10.36 40.21 -4.84
N SER A 185 -11.25 39.43 -5.45
CA SER A 185 -10.92 38.18 -6.09
C SER A 185 -9.70 38.51 -6.93
N LEU A 186 -8.52 38.22 -6.38
CA LEU A 186 -7.30 38.03 -7.15
C LEU A 186 -7.61 36.81 -8.00
N ALA A 187 -8.38 37.04 -9.06
CA ALA A 187 -8.34 36.22 -10.24
C ALA A 187 -6.84 36.02 -10.48
N SER A 188 -6.41 34.76 -10.46
CA SER A 188 -5.09 34.39 -10.90
C SER A 188 -4.75 35.24 -12.12
N PRO A 189 -3.61 35.93 -12.18
CA PRO A 189 -3.28 36.72 -13.35
C PRO A 189 -3.38 35.77 -14.55
N GLN A 190 -4.42 35.96 -15.36
CA GLN A 190 -4.44 35.38 -16.68
C GLN A 190 -3.20 35.96 -17.34
N ALA A 191 -2.25 35.09 -17.65
CA ALA A 191 -1.12 35.43 -18.48
C ALA A 191 -1.70 35.97 -19.79
N GLU A 192 -1.69 37.30 -19.95
CA GLU A 192 -1.93 37.91 -21.25
C GLU A 192 -0.91 37.32 -22.23
N PRO A 193 -1.35 36.89 -23.43
CA PRO A 193 -0.44 36.46 -24.47
C PRO A 193 0.38 37.69 -24.89
N ARG A 194 1.60 37.80 -24.38
CA ARG A 194 2.58 38.74 -24.91
C ARG A 194 2.79 38.42 -26.38
N SER A 195 2.35 39.34 -27.23
CA SER A 195 2.70 39.40 -28.64
C SER A 195 4.22 39.35 -28.80
N PRO A 196 4.78 38.51 -29.69
CA PRO A 196 6.21 38.31 -29.80
C PRO A 196 6.86 39.57 -30.40
N ALA A 197 7.58 40.33 -29.58
CA ALA A 197 8.51 41.33 -30.06
C ALA A 197 9.63 40.62 -30.84
N ALA A 198 9.87 41.13 -32.04
CA ALA A 198 10.85 40.62 -33.00
C ALA A 198 12.24 40.44 -32.39
N LEU A 199 12.74 39.20 -32.41
CA LEU A 199 14.16 38.89 -32.23
C LEU A 199 14.89 39.10 -33.55
N PRO A 200 16.14 39.58 -33.54
CA PRO A 200 16.94 39.78 -34.73
C PRO A 200 17.30 38.42 -35.37
N THR A 201 16.89 38.27 -36.63
CA THR A 201 17.34 37.24 -37.58
C THR A 201 18.85 37.30 -37.78
N ARG A 202 19.59 36.36 -37.18
CA ARG A 202 20.73 35.66 -37.81
C ARG A 202 21.28 34.58 -36.88
N TRP A 203 20.80 33.36 -37.07
CA TRP A 203 21.57 32.16 -36.77
C TRP A 203 21.59 31.35 -38.06
N THR A 204 22.74 31.35 -38.72
CA THR A 204 23.02 30.49 -39.88
C THR A 204 23.02 29.05 -39.43
N THR A 205 22.06 28.27 -39.91
CA THR A 205 22.06 26.82 -39.90
C THR A 205 23.31 26.28 -40.62
N PRO A 206 24.10 25.39 -40.01
CA PRO A 206 25.07 24.61 -40.77
C PRO A 206 24.32 23.63 -41.69
N PRO A 207 24.85 23.37 -42.91
CA PRO A 207 24.22 22.44 -43.85
C PRO A 207 24.23 21.00 -43.31
N PRO A 208 23.27 20.16 -43.74
CA PRO A 208 23.23 18.76 -43.36
C PRO A 208 24.47 18.03 -43.90
N ALA A 209 25.14 17.28 -43.03
CA ALA A 209 26.23 16.40 -43.44
C ALA A 209 25.66 15.17 -44.14
N ASP A 210 26.15 14.92 -45.35
CA ASP A 210 25.87 13.74 -46.16
C ASP A 210 26.29 12.44 -45.43
N PRO A 211 25.42 11.43 -45.32
CA PRO A 211 25.77 10.15 -44.72
C PRO A 211 26.35 9.19 -45.77
N GLU A 212 27.43 9.56 -46.45
CA GLU A 212 28.17 8.65 -47.33
C GLU A 212 29.68 8.98 -47.35
N THR A 213 30.39 8.73 -46.25
CA THR A 213 31.79 8.25 -46.26
C THR A 213 32.28 8.11 -44.82
N LEU A 214 32.31 6.88 -44.30
CA LEU A 214 33.26 6.35 -43.30
C LEU A 214 32.76 4.98 -42.83
N LEU A 215 32.89 3.97 -43.69
CA LEU A 215 32.89 2.56 -43.31
C LEU A 215 33.60 1.77 -44.42
N SER A 216 34.92 1.86 -44.41
CA SER A 216 35.81 0.87 -45.01
C SER A 216 36.80 0.43 -43.93
N ALA A 217 37.04 -0.88 -43.90
CA ALA A 217 37.97 -1.65 -43.06
C ALA A 217 37.46 -2.09 -41.67
N ARG A 218 36.71 -3.19 -41.63
CA ARG A 218 37.29 -4.49 -41.22
C ARG A 218 36.30 -5.65 -41.38
N ASP A 219 36.71 -6.59 -42.23
CA ASP A 219 36.23 -7.95 -42.32
C ASP A 219 36.43 -8.73 -41.01
N GLY A 220 35.58 -9.73 -40.78
CA GLY A 220 35.78 -10.73 -39.73
C GLY A 220 34.54 -11.55 -39.39
N SER A 221 34.15 -12.43 -40.31
CA SER A 221 33.09 -13.46 -40.18
C SER A 221 33.33 -14.46 -39.04
N GLY A 222 32.24 -14.93 -38.42
CA GLY A 222 32.22 -16.09 -37.54
C GLY A 222 30.78 -16.52 -37.19
N ALA A 223 30.05 -17.03 -38.18
CA ALA A 223 28.77 -17.71 -37.99
C ALA A 223 29.00 -19.22 -37.90
N CYS A 224 28.47 -19.84 -36.84
CA CYS A 224 28.28 -21.29 -36.76
C CYS A 224 26.77 -21.55 -36.77
N ASP A 225 26.34 -22.17 -37.85
CA ASP A 225 25.04 -22.76 -38.11
C ASP A 225 25.01 -24.16 -37.47
N SER A 226 23.96 -24.47 -36.72
CA SER A 226 23.66 -25.81 -36.20
C SER A 226 22.14 -25.98 -36.14
N SER A 227 21.57 -26.41 -37.25
CA SER A 227 20.24 -27.02 -37.28
C SER A 227 20.27 -28.42 -36.61
N PRO A 228 19.13 -28.89 -36.05
CA PRO A 228 19.04 -30.14 -35.30
C PRO A 228 18.92 -31.37 -36.22
N PRO A 229 19.34 -32.57 -35.78
CA PRO A 229 19.14 -33.78 -36.56
C PRO A 229 17.72 -34.34 -36.43
N ASP A 230 17.21 -34.78 -37.57
CA ASP A 230 16.11 -35.72 -37.74
C ASP A 230 16.36 -37.02 -36.96
N ALA A 231 15.34 -37.49 -36.26
CA ALA A 231 15.30 -38.84 -35.70
C ALA A 231 14.22 -39.64 -36.45
N ASP A 232 14.70 -40.57 -37.25
CA ASP A 232 13.91 -41.55 -37.99
C ASP A 232 13.23 -42.57 -37.06
N VAL A 233 12.10 -43.01 -37.60
CA VAL A 233 11.22 -44.10 -37.19
C VAL A 233 11.96 -45.44 -37.19
N MET A 234 11.89 -46.19 -36.07
CA MET A 234 11.93 -47.65 -36.09
C MET A 234 10.83 -48.20 -35.18
N ASP A 235 9.97 -48.96 -35.84
CA ASP A 235 8.91 -49.85 -35.37
C ASP A 235 9.50 -51.10 -34.68
N ALA A 236 8.77 -51.62 -33.68
CA ALA A 236 8.59 -53.02 -33.28
C ALA A 236 8.55 -53.22 -31.76
N GLY A 237 7.51 -53.92 -31.28
CA GLY A 237 7.66 -54.85 -30.16
C GLY A 237 6.60 -54.76 -29.07
N GLU A 238 5.49 -55.47 -29.29
CA GLU A 238 4.57 -56.04 -28.30
C GLU A 238 5.23 -56.42 -26.95
N SER A 239 4.63 -56.00 -25.83
CA SER A 239 4.32 -56.94 -24.73
C SER A 239 3.28 -56.34 -23.77
N ASP A 240 2.11 -56.98 -23.76
CA ASP A 240 1.09 -56.95 -22.72
C ASP A 240 1.69 -57.42 -21.38
N PRO A 241 1.24 -56.89 -20.23
CA PRO A 241 0.52 -57.82 -19.35
C PRO A 241 -0.66 -57.17 -18.60
N GLN A 242 -1.86 -57.62 -18.96
CA GLN A 242 -2.74 -58.41 -18.09
C GLN A 242 -2.85 -57.92 -16.63
N ILE A 243 -3.83 -57.04 -16.41
CA ILE A 243 -4.40 -56.69 -15.11
C ILE A 243 -5.29 -57.84 -14.63
N ASP A 244 -4.87 -58.51 -13.57
CA ASP A 244 -5.73 -59.41 -12.78
C ASP A 244 -6.07 -58.76 -11.43
N SER A 245 -7.35 -58.79 -11.07
CA SER A 245 -7.91 -58.22 -9.84
C SER A 245 -7.70 -59.17 -8.62
N PRO A 246 -8.44 -59.03 -7.50
CA PRO A 246 -8.20 -58.15 -6.34
C PRO A 246 -7.94 -58.94 -5.04
N ARG A 247 -7.28 -58.37 -4.03
CA ARG A 247 -7.28 -58.89 -2.64
C ARG A 247 -7.22 -57.74 -1.64
N LEU A 248 -8.33 -57.48 -0.95
CA LEU A 248 -8.69 -57.96 0.41
C LEU A 248 -7.99 -57.17 1.52
N LEU A 249 -8.83 -56.41 2.24
CA LEU A 249 -8.61 -55.81 3.55
C LEU A 249 -8.00 -56.81 4.54
N PRO A 250 -7.18 -56.37 5.50
CA PRO A 250 -7.11 -57.01 6.80
C PRO A 250 -7.81 -56.18 7.88
N ASP A 251 -8.58 -56.94 8.64
CA ASP A 251 -9.38 -56.58 9.79
C ASP A 251 -8.54 -56.17 11.00
N ALA A 252 -9.17 -55.38 11.86
CA ALA A 252 -8.65 -54.91 13.13
C ALA A 252 -8.87 -55.96 14.24
N ALA A 253 -7.78 -56.47 14.81
CA ALA A 253 -7.64 -57.00 16.17
C ALA A 253 -6.24 -57.62 16.20
N THR A 254 -5.28 -57.21 17.02
CA THR A 254 -5.21 -57.49 18.46
C THR A 254 -3.85 -56.91 18.86
N LEU A 255 -3.76 -56.05 19.88
CA LEU A 255 -2.56 -55.79 20.69
C LEU A 255 -2.90 -54.71 21.74
N PHE A 256 -3.55 -55.14 22.82
CA PHE A 256 -3.55 -54.38 24.08
C PHE A 256 -2.19 -54.55 24.73
N GLY A 257 -1.35 -53.51 24.66
CA GLY A 257 -0.15 -53.37 25.49
C GLY A 257 -0.52 -52.68 26.82
N GLU A 258 0.04 -53.18 27.91
CA GLU A 258 -0.11 -52.68 29.28
C GLU A 258 0.24 -51.18 29.44
N PRO A 259 -0.43 -50.45 30.35
CA PRO A 259 -0.09 -49.07 30.66
C PRO A 259 1.17 -48.98 31.55
N PRO A 260 2.04 -47.97 31.35
CA PRO A 260 3.23 -47.79 32.17
C PRO A 260 2.89 -47.31 33.59
N THR A 261 3.53 -47.98 34.55
CA THR A 261 3.58 -47.69 35.99
C THR A 261 4.00 -46.25 36.30
N LEU A 262 3.19 -45.57 37.13
CA LEU A 262 3.49 -44.27 37.73
C LEU A 262 4.56 -44.41 38.85
N PRO A 263 5.47 -43.43 39.01
CA PRO A 263 6.41 -43.39 40.14
C PRO A 263 5.73 -42.91 41.45
N PRO A 264 6.28 -43.27 42.62
CA PRO A 264 5.62 -43.11 43.92
C PRO A 264 5.63 -41.68 44.47
N GLU A 265 4.52 -41.34 45.13
CA GLU A 265 4.28 -40.17 45.99
C GLU A 265 5.36 -39.99 47.08
N PRO A 266 5.82 -38.74 47.32
CA PRO A 266 6.50 -38.40 48.56
C PRO A 266 5.53 -37.93 49.66
N ALA A 267 5.56 -38.69 50.74
CA ALA A 267 5.28 -38.39 52.15
C ALA A 267 4.60 -37.06 52.55
N THR A 268 3.43 -37.23 53.17
CA THR A 268 2.73 -36.35 54.11
C THR A 268 3.59 -35.84 55.27
N LEU A 269 3.49 -34.54 55.57
CA LEU A 269 3.79 -33.92 56.87
C LEU A 269 2.63 -32.99 57.30
N PRO A 270 2.44 -32.76 58.61
CA PRO A 270 1.14 -32.50 59.20
C PRO A 270 0.70 -31.03 59.25
N SER A 271 -0.63 -30.91 59.32
CA SER A 271 -1.52 -29.77 59.49
C SER A 271 -1.21 -28.87 60.70
N GLU A 272 -1.39 -27.55 60.55
CA GLU A 272 -2.09 -26.65 61.49
C GLU A 272 -2.26 -25.20 60.93
N PRO A 273 -3.11 -24.30 61.50
CA PRO A 273 -4.40 -23.95 60.91
C PRO A 273 -4.55 -22.51 60.38
N THR A 274 -5.67 -22.32 59.67
CA THR A 274 -6.22 -21.11 59.04
C THR A 274 -6.49 -19.94 60.02
N PRO A 275 -6.66 -18.70 59.52
CA PRO A 275 -8.04 -18.21 59.41
C PRO A 275 -8.38 -17.43 58.13
N LEU A 276 -9.59 -17.72 57.63
CA LEU A 276 -10.63 -16.87 57.00
C LEU A 276 -10.27 -15.47 56.48
N VAL A 277 -10.65 -15.19 55.22
CA VAL A 277 -11.67 -14.17 54.81
C VAL A 277 -11.86 -14.15 53.28
N GLY A 278 -13.12 -14.32 52.84
CA GLY A 278 -13.75 -13.58 51.72
C GLY A 278 -13.49 -13.98 50.26
N ALA A 279 -14.23 -14.97 49.73
CA ALA A 279 -14.38 -15.17 48.29
C ALA A 279 -15.77 -14.68 47.84
N SER A 280 -15.78 -13.77 46.86
CA SER A 280 -16.96 -13.19 46.22
C SER A 280 -17.38 -14.03 45.01
N ALA A 281 -18.68 -14.31 44.90
CA ALA A 281 -19.27 -15.12 43.85
C ALA A 281 -19.46 -14.34 42.54
N HIS A 282 -19.11 -14.96 41.40
CA HIS A 282 -19.50 -14.51 40.06
C HIS A 282 -20.78 -15.23 39.61
N PRO A 283 -21.77 -14.54 39.02
CA PRO A 283 -22.93 -15.20 38.43
C PRO A 283 -22.64 -15.69 37.01
N SER A 284 -23.08 -16.91 36.70
CA SER A 284 -23.23 -17.43 35.33
C SER A 284 -24.34 -16.67 34.61
N VAL A 285 -24.07 -16.24 33.37
CA VAL A 285 -25.06 -15.64 32.46
C VAL A 285 -25.34 -16.63 31.33
N GLU A 286 -26.63 -16.91 31.11
CA GLU A 286 -27.14 -17.83 30.09
C GLU A 286 -27.03 -17.31 28.63
N PRO A 287 -27.06 -18.20 27.61
CA PRO A 287 -26.68 -17.88 26.22
C PRO A 287 -27.76 -17.15 25.39
N THR A 288 -28.92 -16.84 25.96
CA THR A 288 -30.08 -16.36 25.18
C THR A 288 -30.03 -14.84 24.88
N ALA A 289 -29.09 -14.11 25.48
CA ALA A 289 -28.93 -12.65 25.29
C ALA A 289 -28.09 -12.25 24.05
N LEU A 290 -27.44 -13.20 23.37
CA LEU A 290 -26.52 -12.92 22.24
C LEU A 290 -27.21 -12.65 20.90
N LEU A 291 -28.47 -13.06 20.72
CA LEU A 291 -29.21 -12.82 19.47
C LEU A 291 -29.88 -11.43 19.42
N ALA A 292 -30.25 -10.85 20.57
CA ALA A 292 -30.82 -9.50 20.64
C ALA A 292 -29.76 -8.39 20.48
N ALA A 293 -28.50 -8.66 20.86
CA ALA A 293 -27.40 -7.71 20.68
C ALA A 293 -26.97 -7.55 19.20
N ALA A 294 -27.20 -8.55 18.36
CA ALA A 294 -26.82 -8.51 16.94
C ALA A 294 -27.74 -7.60 16.10
N GLU A 295 -29.02 -7.48 16.45
CA GLU A 295 -29.96 -6.55 15.77
C GLU A 295 -29.70 -5.08 16.12
N VAL A 296 -29.28 -4.79 17.36
CA VAL A 296 -28.95 -3.42 17.78
C VAL A 296 -27.67 -2.91 17.11
N ILE A 297 -26.67 -3.78 16.91
CA ILE A 297 -25.41 -3.43 16.22
C ILE A 297 -25.62 -3.17 14.72
N ALA A 298 -26.54 -3.88 14.07
CA ALA A 298 -26.90 -3.62 12.66
C ALA A 298 -27.65 -2.28 12.48
N SER A 299 -28.43 -1.87 13.47
CA SER A 299 -29.20 -0.62 13.46
C SER A 299 -28.32 0.61 13.74
N ASP A 300 -27.32 0.50 14.62
CA ASP A 300 -26.36 1.58 14.90
C ASP A 300 -25.37 1.82 13.74
N LEU A 301 -25.02 0.77 12.99
CA LEU A 301 -24.17 0.88 11.79
C LEU A 301 -24.89 1.59 10.63
N ALA A 302 -26.22 1.48 10.54
CA ALA A 302 -27.04 2.21 9.56
C ALA A 302 -27.19 3.70 9.92
N MET A 303 -27.26 4.03 11.21
CA MET A 303 -27.37 5.42 11.71
C MET A 303 -26.07 6.21 11.56
N ALA A 304 -24.90 5.59 11.76
CA ALA A 304 -23.61 6.27 11.63
C ALA A 304 -23.21 6.63 10.18
N LEU A 305 -23.90 6.09 9.16
CA LEU A 305 -23.58 6.28 7.75
C LEU A 305 -24.68 7.01 6.94
N GLY A 306 -25.76 7.47 7.60
CA GLY A 306 -26.99 7.96 6.98
C GLY A 306 -27.28 9.47 7.11
N ALA A 307 -26.35 10.32 7.55
CA ALA A 307 -26.62 11.76 7.73
C ALA A 307 -26.42 12.57 6.43
N ALA A 308 -27.25 12.32 5.42
CA ALA A 308 -27.54 13.25 4.32
C ALA A 308 -28.85 12.88 3.61
N ALA A 309 -29.98 12.97 4.31
CA ALA A 309 -31.30 13.05 3.68
C ALA A 309 -32.24 13.88 4.56
N VAL A 310 -32.70 15.00 4.00
CA VAL A 310 -33.73 15.86 4.59
C VAL A 310 -35.04 15.07 4.62
N HIS A 311 -35.56 14.79 5.82
CA HIS A 311 -36.93 14.31 6.01
C HIS A 311 -37.79 15.46 6.51
N VAL A 312 -38.82 15.79 5.73
CA VAL A 312 -39.90 16.71 6.11
C VAL A 312 -40.91 15.91 6.94
N ASP A 313 -41.21 16.39 8.14
CA ASP A 313 -42.23 15.84 9.03
C ASP A 313 -43.65 16.10 8.48
N VAL A 314 -44.48 15.06 8.47
CA VAL A 314 -45.94 15.16 8.36
C VAL A 314 -46.54 14.28 9.46
N GLU A 315 -47.22 14.92 10.43
CA GLU A 315 -48.01 14.27 11.49
C GLU A 315 -49.27 13.57 10.94
N PRO A 316 -49.72 12.45 11.54
CA PRO A 316 -50.96 11.78 11.16
C PRO A 316 -52.14 12.16 12.07
N SER A 317 -53.31 12.42 11.47
CA SER A 317 -54.60 12.49 12.16
C SER A 317 -55.66 11.68 11.36
N CYS A 318 -56.39 10.83 12.08
CA CYS A 318 -57.47 9.90 11.70
C CYS A 318 -58.77 10.60 11.21
N PRO A 319 -59.89 9.90 10.87
CA PRO A 319 -60.13 8.51 10.43
C PRO A 319 -60.98 8.44 9.12
N ALA A 320 -61.26 7.21 8.66
CA ALA A 320 -62.09 6.83 7.49
C ALA A 320 -63.47 7.53 7.38
N PRO A 321 -64.03 7.62 6.15
CA PRO A 321 -65.22 6.79 5.87
C PRO A 321 -65.43 6.30 4.41
N ALA A 322 -66.16 5.19 4.33
CA ALA A 322 -67.23 4.82 3.38
C ALA A 322 -67.00 4.64 1.85
N GLU A 323 -67.72 3.64 1.34
CA GLU A 323 -67.70 3.03 0.01
C GLU A 323 -68.35 3.84 -1.13
N ALA A 324 -67.78 3.64 -2.35
CA ALA A 324 -68.42 3.56 -3.69
C ALA A 324 -68.97 4.84 -4.39
N PRO A 325 -69.18 4.84 -5.74
CA PRO A 325 -68.57 4.05 -6.83
C PRO A 325 -68.07 4.88 -8.04
N ALA A 326 -67.24 4.20 -8.86
CA ALA A 326 -66.92 4.37 -10.29
C ALA A 326 -67.39 5.62 -11.07
N ARG A 327 -66.43 6.31 -11.71
CA ARG A 327 -66.60 6.93 -13.05
C ARG A 327 -65.26 7.18 -13.75
N ASP A 328 -65.26 6.83 -15.03
CA ASP A 328 -64.25 7.08 -16.07
C ASP A 328 -63.76 8.54 -16.13
N ALA A 329 -62.44 8.74 -16.21
CA ALA A 329 -61.83 9.81 -17.01
C ALA A 329 -60.32 9.61 -17.22
N ARG A 330 -59.97 9.41 -18.50
CA ARG A 330 -58.64 9.43 -19.15
C ARG A 330 -57.54 10.25 -18.47
N PRO A 331 -56.30 9.72 -18.34
CA PRO A 331 -55.15 10.55 -17.99
C PRO A 331 -54.61 11.29 -19.23
N ARG A 332 -54.54 12.63 -19.13
CA ARG A 332 -53.75 13.50 -20.01
C ARG A 332 -52.27 13.22 -19.79
N GLY A 333 -51.54 13.13 -20.89
CA GLY A 333 -50.13 12.76 -20.94
C GLY A 333 -49.19 13.73 -20.22
N VAL A 334 -48.18 13.13 -19.59
CA VAL A 334 -46.96 13.79 -19.12
C VAL A 334 -45.85 13.43 -20.11
N LEU A 335 -45.29 14.46 -20.74
CA LEU A 335 -44.13 14.38 -21.64
C LEU A 335 -42.86 14.06 -20.83
N PRO A 336 -42.00 13.12 -21.26
CA PRO A 336 -40.65 12.98 -20.73
C PRO A 336 -39.67 13.98 -21.38
N PRO A 337 -38.55 14.31 -20.71
CA PRO A 337 -37.61 15.33 -21.16
C PRO A 337 -36.79 14.89 -22.38
N ARG A 338 -36.57 15.85 -23.28
CA ARG A 338 -35.80 15.72 -24.52
C ARG A 338 -34.32 15.43 -24.26
N SER A 339 -33.90 14.18 -24.48
CA SER A 339 -32.50 13.81 -24.72
C SER A 339 -32.12 14.13 -26.17
N LYS A 340 -31.13 15.01 -26.37
CA LYS A 340 -30.56 15.33 -27.69
C LYS A 340 -29.76 14.12 -28.22
N MET A 341 -30.42 13.28 -29.00
CA MET A 341 -29.78 12.21 -29.77
C MET A 341 -29.22 12.79 -31.07
N ARG A 342 -27.91 12.56 -31.28
CA ARG A 342 -27.15 12.89 -32.48
C ARG A 342 -27.68 12.02 -33.64
N ARG A 343 -28.09 12.67 -34.72
CA ARG A 343 -28.69 12.07 -35.92
C ARG A 343 -27.59 11.40 -36.76
N PRO A 344 -27.72 10.13 -37.18
CA PRO A 344 -26.92 9.57 -38.27
C PRO A 344 -27.51 10.02 -39.61
N GLU A 345 -26.61 10.41 -40.50
CA GLU A 345 -26.87 10.96 -41.82
C GLU A 345 -27.37 9.86 -42.77
N ALA A 346 -28.46 10.16 -43.47
CA ALA A 346 -29.18 9.22 -44.31
C ALA A 346 -28.59 9.15 -45.72
N LEU A 347 -28.61 7.92 -46.23
CA LEU A 347 -28.48 7.51 -47.64
C LEU A 347 -29.16 8.48 -48.62
N ARG A 348 -28.45 8.81 -49.71
CA ARG A 348 -29.04 9.33 -50.95
C ARG A 348 -29.00 8.26 -52.05
N PRO A 349 -30.03 8.20 -52.91
CA PRO A 349 -30.16 7.23 -54.00
C PRO A 349 -29.60 7.73 -55.35
N ASP A 350 -29.56 6.78 -56.27
CA ASP A 350 -28.90 6.71 -57.58
C ASP A 350 -29.22 7.80 -58.64
N ALA A 351 -28.24 8.03 -59.53
CA ALA A 351 -28.42 8.30 -60.96
C ALA A 351 -27.08 8.10 -61.73
N PRO A 352 -27.07 7.87 -63.07
CA PRO A 352 -26.37 6.75 -63.70
C PRO A 352 -25.09 7.14 -64.45
N ARG A 353 -24.19 6.16 -64.69
CA ARG A 353 -23.00 6.35 -65.53
C ARG A 353 -22.85 5.21 -66.54
N ALA A 354 -22.60 5.63 -67.78
CA ALA A 354 -22.63 4.84 -69.01
C ALA A 354 -21.46 3.85 -69.18
N GLU A 355 -21.79 2.75 -69.89
CA GLU A 355 -20.95 1.81 -70.66
C GLU A 355 -19.85 2.50 -71.51
N ALA A 356 -18.70 1.92 -71.90
CA ALA A 356 -18.17 0.54 -72.07
C ALA A 356 -16.60 0.59 -72.13
N PRO A 357 -15.82 -0.41 -72.64
CA PRO A 357 -15.97 -1.88 -72.72
C PRO A 357 -14.75 -2.67 -72.13
N ARG A 358 -14.90 -4.01 -72.10
CA ARG A 358 -13.96 -5.05 -71.62
C ARG A 358 -12.68 -5.22 -72.47
N PRO A 359 -11.64 -5.90 -71.93
CA PRO A 359 -11.28 -7.20 -72.51
C PRO A 359 -10.87 -8.30 -71.50
N ASP A 360 -10.87 -9.54 -72.02
CA ASP A 360 -10.76 -10.83 -71.34
C ASP A 360 -9.35 -11.31 -70.94
N ALA A 361 -9.36 -12.25 -69.98
CA ALA A 361 -8.51 -13.47 -69.86
C ALA A 361 -7.19 -13.46 -69.03
N PRO A 362 -6.80 -14.63 -68.45
CA PRO A 362 -6.09 -14.75 -67.16
C PRO A 362 -4.64 -15.28 -67.27
N ARG A 363 -3.82 -15.16 -66.19
CA ARG A 363 -2.59 -15.96 -66.06
C ARG A 363 -2.07 -16.15 -64.63
N ALA A 364 -1.47 -17.32 -64.44
CA ALA A 364 -1.08 -18.02 -63.22
C ALA A 364 0.25 -17.58 -62.55
N GLU A 365 0.40 -17.98 -61.28
CA GLU A 365 1.60 -17.91 -60.44
C GLU A 365 2.74 -18.85 -60.88
N PRO A 366 4.01 -18.49 -60.63
CA PRO A 366 5.12 -19.44 -60.66
C PRO A 366 5.96 -19.51 -59.36
N THR A 367 6.39 -20.74 -59.09
CA THR A 367 7.32 -21.30 -58.08
C THR A 367 8.77 -20.75 -58.18
N PRO A 368 9.53 -20.69 -57.08
CA PRO A 368 10.95 -20.28 -57.11
C PRO A 368 11.94 -21.43 -57.45
N PRO A 369 13.10 -21.13 -58.09
CA PRO A 369 14.07 -22.13 -58.56
C PRO A 369 15.28 -22.36 -57.63
N ALA A 370 15.94 -23.51 -57.88
CA ALA A 370 17.06 -24.12 -57.18
C ALA A 370 18.44 -23.47 -57.38
N ALA A 371 19.35 -23.73 -56.44
CA ALA A 371 20.73 -23.25 -56.40
C ALA A 371 21.73 -24.16 -57.19
N PRO A 372 22.78 -23.59 -57.80
CA PRO A 372 23.87 -24.36 -58.41
C PRO A 372 25.15 -24.45 -57.54
N SER A 373 25.79 -25.62 -57.62
CA SER A 373 27.12 -25.95 -57.10
C SER A 373 28.23 -25.41 -58.00
N PRO A 374 29.44 -25.13 -57.46
CA PRO A 374 30.65 -25.30 -58.25
C PRO A 374 31.83 -25.98 -57.53
N ALA A 375 32.71 -26.54 -58.34
CA ALA A 375 33.83 -27.42 -58.04
C ALA A 375 35.17 -26.69 -57.81
N ALA A 376 36.12 -27.42 -57.21
CA ALA A 376 37.54 -27.10 -56.94
C ALA A 376 38.38 -26.94 -58.26
N PRO A 377 39.67 -26.45 -58.27
CA PRO A 377 40.83 -27.03 -57.55
C PRO A 377 42.00 -26.06 -57.17
N GLY A 378 43.05 -26.58 -56.50
CA GLY A 378 44.42 -26.00 -56.57
C GLY A 378 45.29 -26.10 -55.30
N ALA A 379 46.41 -26.83 -55.38
CA ALA A 379 47.35 -27.18 -54.30
C ALA A 379 48.39 -26.09 -53.91
N LEU A 380 48.92 -26.13 -52.67
CA LEU A 380 50.34 -26.40 -52.34
C LEU A 380 50.75 -26.00 -50.90
N ALA A 381 51.63 -26.85 -50.33
CA ALA A 381 52.67 -26.61 -49.31
C ALA A 381 52.34 -26.58 -47.80
N ALA A 382 52.97 -27.54 -47.09
CA ALA A 382 53.17 -27.67 -45.63
C ALA A 382 54.35 -26.75 -45.17
N PRO A 383 54.80 -26.65 -43.88
CA PRO A 383 54.96 -27.75 -42.89
C PRO A 383 54.76 -27.43 -41.38
N GLY A 384 54.70 -28.48 -40.55
CA GLY A 384 55.51 -28.51 -39.32
C GLY A 384 54.86 -28.88 -37.97
N ALA A 385 55.30 -30.03 -37.45
CA ALA A 385 55.56 -30.34 -36.02
C ALA A 385 54.40 -30.94 -35.16
N PRO A 386 54.72 -31.63 -34.04
CA PRO A 386 55.00 -33.07 -34.04
C PRO A 386 54.10 -33.89 -33.10
N ARG A 387 54.16 -35.21 -33.27
CA ARG A 387 53.39 -36.26 -32.59
C ARG A 387 54.10 -36.87 -31.36
N PHE A 388 53.28 -37.58 -30.56
CA PHE A 388 53.52 -38.82 -29.78
C PHE A 388 53.84 -38.70 -28.27
N PRO A 389 53.64 -39.77 -27.46
CA PRO A 389 52.65 -40.86 -27.56
C PRO A 389 51.98 -41.25 -26.22
N VAL A 390 50.96 -42.11 -26.35
CA VAL A 390 50.34 -42.94 -25.29
C VAL A 390 51.09 -44.28 -25.14
N ARG A 391 51.23 -44.78 -23.90
CA ARG A 391 51.54 -46.17 -23.47
C ARG A 391 51.15 -46.26 -21.97
N GLY A 392 50.48 -47.25 -21.38
CA GLY A 392 50.09 -48.62 -21.76
C GLY A 392 50.57 -49.62 -20.69
N ALA A 393 49.64 -50.41 -20.11
CA ALA A 393 49.81 -51.68 -19.35
C ALA A 393 50.50 -51.61 -17.95
N ASP A 394 50.33 -52.52 -16.97
CA ASP A 394 49.39 -53.60 -16.62
C ASP A 394 49.73 -54.08 -15.17
N ALA A 395 48.73 -54.65 -14.49
CA ALA A 395 48.74 -55.80 -13.55
C ALA A 395 49.60 -55.88 -12.25
N ALA A 396 48.88 -56.37 -11.19
CA ALA A 396 49.21 -57.51 -10.31
C ALA A 396 49.78 -57.33 -8.86
N THR A 397 48.87 -57.54 -7.89
CA THR A 397 48.87 -58.53 -6.75
C THR A 397 49.58 -58.28 -5.40
N LEU A 398 48.88 -58.75 -4.33
CA LEU A 398 49.28 -59.22 -2.97
C LEU A 398 49.19 -58.18 -1.82
N LEU A 399 48.87 -58.49 -0.54
CA LEU A 399 47.98 -59.42 0.19
C LEU A 399 48.12 -59.01 1.70
N HIS A 400 47.06 -59.19 2.52
CA HIS A 400 46.99 -59.14 4.02
C HIS A 400 47.16 -57.76 4.72
N GLY A 401 46.38 -57.36 5.75
CA GLY A 401 45.29 -58.02 6.47
C GLY A 401 44.78 -57.17 7.66
N ALA A 402 43.64 -57.61 8.21
CA ALA A 402 43.11 -57.42 9.57
C ALA A 402 42.54 -56.06 10.07
N THR A 403 41.22 -56.12 10.32
CA THR A 403 40.43 -55.57 11.45
C THR A 403 40.39 -54.07 11.71
N SER A 404 39.21 -53.45 11.57
CA SER A 404 38.46 -52.92 12.73
C SER A 404 37.14 -52.27 12.28
N THR A 405 36.10 -52.54 13.04
CA THR A 405 34.74 -51.99 13.00
C THR A 405 34.69 -50.48 13.23
N ALA A 406 33.69 -49.84 12.59
CA ALA A 406 33.10 -48.51 12.84
C ALA A 406 33.27 -47.49 11.70
N ALA A 407 32.46 -47.63 10.66
CA ALA A 407 32.20 -46.59 9.67
C ALA A 407 30.70 -46.30 9.67
N HIS A 408 30.30 -45.08 10.08
CA HIS A 408 29.20 -44.26 9.52
C HIS A 408 28.96 -43.00 10.37
N ALA A 409 29.97 -42.13 10.52
CA ALA A 409 29.78 -40.76 10.99
C ALA A 409 31.03 -39.90 10.70
N ALA A 410 31.31 -39.60 9.43
CA ALA A 410 32.11 -38.44 9.00
C ALA A 410 32.35 -38.49 7.48
N HIS A 411 31.39 -38.07 6.66
CA HIS A 411 31.63 -37.66 5.26
C HIS A 411 30.51 -36.72 4.78
N ALA A 412 30.40 -35.56 5.42
CA ALA A 412 29.54 -34.46 4.96
C ALA A 412 30.19 -33.10 5.28
N ALA A 413 31.47 -32.93 4.93
CA ALA A 413 32.18 -31.66 5.12
C ALA A 413 33.24 -31.38 4.04
N HIS A 414 32.97 -31.72 2.77
CA HIS A 414 33.84 -31.34 1.63
C HIS A 414 33.03 -31.12 0.34
N ALA A 415 32.22 -30.06 0.31
CA ALA A 415 31.65 -29.53 -0.93
C ALA A 415 31.43 -28.02 -0.82
N ALA A 416 32.52 -27.26 -0.77
CA ALA A 416 32.52 -25.83 -1.02
C ALA A 416 33.90 -25.39 -1.51
N HIS A 417 34.19 -25.55 -2.81
CA HIS A 417 35.10 -24.67 -3.56
C HIS A 417 35.12 -25.08 -5.04
N ALA A 418 34.34 -24.37 -5.84
CA ALA A 418 34.60 -24.17 -7.26
C ALA A 418 34.17 -22.73 -7.57
N ALA A 419 35.06 -21.78 -7.28
CA ALA A 419 34.90 -20.38 -7.60
C ALA A 419 35.21 -20.15 -9.08
N HIS A 420 34.37 -19.33 -9.71
CA HIS A 420 34.57 -18.80 -11.05
C HIS A 420 35.82 -17.93 -11.11
N ASP A 421 36.54 -18.10 -12.22
CA ASP A 421 37.63 -17.26 -12.70
C ASP A 421 37.12 -15.83 -12.95
N VAL A 422 37.44 -14.92 -12.02
CA VAL A 422 37.14 -13.49 -12.13
C VAL A 422 38.44 -12.77 -12.48
N SER A 423 38.42 -12.19 -13.67
CA SER A 423 39.34 -11.19 -14.22
C SER A 423 40.07 -10.36 -13.15
N LEU A 424 41.41 -10.37 -13.24
CA LEU A 424 42.37 -9.54 -12.49
C LEU A 424 41.91 -8.09 -12.37
N ALA A 425 41.26 -7.77 -11.25
CA ALA A 425 41.00 -6.42 -10.79
C ALA A 425 42.12 -5.98 -9.83
N ASP A 426 42.40 -4.69 -9.87
CA ASP A 426 43.45 -3.96 -9.14
C ASP A 426 43.53 -4.34 -7.63
N PRO A 427 44.64 -4.93 -7.15
CA PRO A 427 44.75 -5.47 -5.80
C PRO A 427 44.83 -4.43 -4.67
N ASP A 428 44.88 -3.12 -4.98
CA ASP A 428 45.06 -2.06 -3.98
C ASP A 428 43.78 -1.30 -3.58
N LEU A 429 42.61 -1.67 -4.12
CA LEU A 429 41.34 -1.10 -3.64
C LEU A 429 40.86 -1.85 -2.39
N PRO A 430 40.79 -1.20 -1.20
CA PRO A 430 40.26 -1.84 -0.01
C PRO A 430 38.82 -2.30 -0.28
N PRO A 431 38.43 -3.53 0.14
CA PRO A 431 37.09 -4.03 -0.11
C PRO A 431 36.07 -3.01 0.42
N PRO A 432 35.00 -2.72 -0.34
CA PRO A 432 34.00 -1.74 0.09
C PRO A 432 33.52 -2.13 1.48
N ARG A 433 33.72 -1.23 2.45
CA ARG A 433 33.31 -1.45 3.84
C ARG A 433 31.79 -1.61 3.82
N ARG A 434 31.30 -2.83 4.03
CA ARG A 434 29.88 -3.07 4.30
C ARG A 434 29.53 -2.20 5.50
N SER A 435 28.69 -1.20 5.31
CA SER A 435 28.17 -0.36 6.39
C SER A 435 27.42 -1.29 7.34
N THR A 436 27.96 -1.50 8.54
CA THR A 436 27.24 -2.23 9.59
C THR A 436 25.93 -1.49 9.81
N PRO A 437 24.77 -2.15 9.67
CA PRO A 437 23.49 -1.48 9.89
C PRO A 437 23.49 -0.86 11.29
N PRO A 438 22.87 0.31 11.48
CA PRO A 438 22.81 0.96 12.79
C PRO A 438 22.25 -0.05 13.80
N PRO A 439 22.85 -0.18 14.99
CA PRO A 439 22.42 -1.15 15.97
C PRO A 439 20.94 -0.90 16.27
N SER A 440 20.11 -1.93 16.06
CA SER A 440 18.70 -1.87 16.43
C SER A 440 18.61 -1.45 17.89
N ARG A 441 17.98 -0.30 18.17
CA ARG A 441 17.76 0.15 19.54
C ARG A 441 16.98 -0.95 20.26
N VAL A 442 17.64 -1.63 21.20
CA VAL A 442 17.00 -2.61 22.06
C VAL A 442 15.99 -1.85 22.91
N LEU A 443 14.70 -2.09 22.68
CA LEU A 443 13.65 -1.49 23.49
C LEU A 443 13.59 -2.18 24.84
N SER A 444 13.30 -1.40 25.88
CA SER A 444 13.13 -1.87 27.24
C SER A 444 11.84 -2.68 27.40
N ALA A 445 11.80 -3.58 28.38
CA ALA A 445 10.59 -4.32 28.72
C ALA A 445 9.39 -3.41 29.05
N ALA A 446 9.63 -2.20 29.57
CA ALA A 446 8.59 -1.21 29.83
C ALA A 446 8.00 -0.63 28.53
N GLU A 447 8.84 -0.32 27.54
CA GLU A 447 8.39 0.13 26.22
C GLU A 447 7.54 -0.95 25.53
N TRP A 448 7.95 -2.23 25.58
CA TRP A 448 7.15 -3.33 25.04
C TRP A 448 5.77 -3.46 25.69
N ARG A 449 5.69 -3.32 27.02
CA ARG A 449 4.40 -3.36 27.73
C ARG A 449 3.52 -2.16 27.42
N SER A 450 4.09 -0.96 27.29
CA SER A 450 3.35 0.22 26.87
C SER A 450 2.70 0.02 25.50
N MET A 451 3.45 -0.53 24.55
CA MET A 451 2.93 -0.85 23.21
C MET A 451 1.84 -1.93 23.28
N ALA A 452 2.01 -2.95 24.12
CA ALA A 452 1.01 -3.99 24.31
C ALA A 452 -0.29 -3.44 24.91
N ILE A 453 -0.21 -2.55 25.91
CA ILE A 453 -1.37 -1.87 26.51
C ILE A 453 -2.13 -1.08 25.44
N ALA A 454 -1.43 -0.27 24.64
CA ALA A 454 -2.07 0.50 23.56
C ALA A 454 -2.75 -0.41 22.51
N LEU A 455 -2.14 -1.56 22.18
CA LEU A 455 -2.73 -2.55 21.27
C LEU A 455 -3.97 -3.23 21.88
N ASP A 456 -3.97 -3.44 23.19
CA ASP A 456 -5.08 -4.03 23.94
C ASP A 456 -6.27 -3.06 24.08
N GLU A 457 -5.99 -1.80 24.39
CA GLU A 457 -6.99 -0.72 24.44
C GLU A 457 -7.65 -0.49 23.08
N ALA A 458 -6.94 -0.79 21.99
CA ALA A 458 -7.46 -0.66 20.64
C ALA A 458 -8.49 -1.75 20.24
N ARG A 459 -8.81 -2.70 21.13
CA ARG A 459 -9.87 -3.70 20.88
C ARG A 459 -11.20 -3.05 20.47
N GLY A 460 -11.93 -3.76 19.60
CA GLY A 460 -13.23 -3.34 19.08
C GLY A 460 -13.17 -2.71 17.67
N PRO A 461 -14.30 -2.17 17.18
CA PRO A 461 -14.37 -1.57 15.84
C PRO A 461 -13.53 -0.30 15.80
N ARG A 462 -12.53 -0.28 14.93
CA ARG A 462 -11.65 0.87 14.70
C ARG A 462 -11.68 1.27 13.23
N PRO A 463 -11.48 2.57 12.91
CA PRO A 463 -11.28 2.98 11.53
C PRO A 463 -10.06 2.26 10.93
N VAL A 464 -10.16 1.87 9.65
CA VAL A 464 -9.11 1.16 8.89
C VAL A 464 -7.72 1.77 9.10
N ARG A 465 -7.62 3.09 9.01
CA ARG A 465 -6.36 3.82 9.16
C ARG A 465 -5.72 3.62 10.54
N ILE A 466 -6.52 3.56 11.60
CA ILE A 466 -6.02 3.33 12.96
C ILE A 466 -5.51 1.89 13.09
N ILE A 467 -6.18 0.93 12.44
CA ILE A 467 -5.74 -0.47 12.40
C ILE A 467 -4.39 -0.58 11.68
N GLU A 468 -4.24 0.04 10.52
CA GLU A 468 -2.97 0.07 9.76
C GLU A 468 -1.83 0.71 10.58
N GLN A 469 -2.12 1.81 11.26
CA GLN A 469 -1.15 2.47 12.12
C GLN A 469 -0.72 1.56 13.27
N LEU A 470 -1.67 0.99 14.02
CA LEU A 470 -1.38 0.08 15.14
C LEU A 470 -0.65 -1.18 14.66
N PHE A 471 -1.00 -1.70 13.49
CA PHE A 471 -0.32 -2.83 12.88
C PHE A 471 1.17 -2.54 12.66
N ALA A 472 1.48 -1.42 11.99
CA ALA A 472 2.85 -1.07 11.65
C ALA A 472 3.67 -0.63 12.88
N THR A 473 3.06 0.16 13.77
CA THR A 473 3.79 0.82 14.87
C THR A 473 3.84 0.01 16.16
N HIS A 474 2.85 -0.87 16.41
CA HIS A 474 2.74 -1.63 17.66
C HIS A 474 2.84 -3.13 17.42
N TYR A 475 1.96 -3.68 16.57
CA TYR A 475 1.86 -5.12 16.37
C TYR A 475 3.14 -5.75 15.81
N LEU A 476 3.69 -5.23 14.71
CA LEU A 476 4.88 -5.81 14.07
C LEU A 476 6.13 -5.81 14.97
N PRO A 477 6.47 -4.70 15.67
CA PRO A 477 7.56 -4.72 16.65
C PRO A 477 7.35 -5.76 17.76
N LEU A 478 6.14 -5.84 18.33
CA LEU A 478 5.82 -6.81 19.38
C LEU A 478 5.85 -8.25 18.88
N LEU A 479 5.43 -8.49 17.64
CA LEU A 479 5.54 -9.78 16.98
C LEU A 479 7.02 -10.17 16.81
N GLY A 480 7.87 -9.24 16.35
CA GLY A 480 9.31 -9.43 16.27
C GLY A 480 9.92 -9.80 17.62
N ALA A 481 9.63 -9.02 18.67
CA ALA A 481 10.10 -9.28 20.03
C ALA A 481 9.61 -10.64 20.57
N THR A 482 8.37 -11.03 20.26
CA THR A 482 7.81 -12.33 20.64
C THR A 482 8.55 -13.49 19.97
N LEU A 483 8.87 -13.35 18.68
CA LEU A 483 9.59 -14.35 17.90
C LEU A 483 11.07 -14.46 18.30
N SER A 484 11.70 -13.35 18.70
CA SER A 484 13.07 -13.33 19.24
C SER A 484 13.15 -13.82 20.69
N GLY A 485 12.02 -14.04 21.37
CA GLY A 485 11.99 -14.41 22.79
C GLY A 485 12.31 -13.26 23.76
N GLU A 486 12.31 -12.01 23.28
CA GLU A 486 12.57 -10.81 24.07
C GLU A 486 11.31 -10.35 24.84
N ALA A 487 10.12 -10.67 24.32
CA ALA A 487 8.86 -10.32 24.95
C ALA A 487 8.42 -11.33 26.02
N ASP A 488 7.87 -10.81 27.13
CA ASP A 488 7.32 -11.64 28.20
C ASP A 488 5.99 -12.31 27.80
N ALA A 489 5.51 -13.24 28.64
CA ALA A 489 4.30 -14.01 28.38
C ALA A 489 3.04 -13.13 28.26
N SER A 490 3.01 -11.98 28.93
CA SER A 490 1.86 -11.08 28.90
C SER A 490 1.75 -10.38 27.54
N VAL A 491 2.87 -9.87 27.02
CA VAL A 491 2.95 -9.26 25.68
C VAL A 491 2.57 -10.28 24.61
N ARG A 492 3.08 -11.52 24.72
CA ARG A 492 2.73 -12.61 23.80
C ARG A 492 1.22 -12.89 23.76
N ALA A 493 0.57 -12.88 24.92
CA ALA A 493 -0.88 -13.09 25.02
C ALA A 493 -1.67 -11.96 24.34
N VAL A 494 -1.22 -10.70 24.48
CA VAL A 494 -1.84 -9.56 23.80
C VAL A 494 -1.69 -9.66 22.28
N VAL A 495 -0.48 -9.98 21.79
CA VAL A 495 -0.23 -10.17 20.35
C VAL A 495 -1.14 -11.26 19.76
N GLU A 496 -1.26 -12.40 20.43
CA GLU A 496 -2.13 -13.49 19.97
C GLU A 496 -3.62 -13.11 20.02
N SER A 497 -4.03 -12.40 21.08
CA SER A 497 -5.41 -11.95 21.22
C SER A 497 -5.79 -10.93 20.14
N TRP A 498 -4.89 -9.99 19.81
CA TRP A 498 -5.10 -9.03 18.73
C TRP A 498 -5.13 -9.73 17.38
N ARG A 499 -4.20 -10.66 17.11
CA ARG A 499 -4.18 -11.49 15.88
C ARG A 499 -5.50 -12.22 15.68
N THR A 500 -5.98 -12.93 16.70
CA THR A 500 -7.23 -13.70 16.66
C THR A 500 -8.44 -12.78 16.42
N SER A 501 -8.46 -11.61 17.07
CA SER A 501 -9.54 -10.64 16.94
C SER A 501 -9.57 -10.01 15.54
N PHE A 502 -8.41 -9.62 15.01
CA PHE A 502 -8.26 -9.12 13.64
C PHE A 502 -8.73 -10.18 12.64
N GLU A 503 -8.27 -11.43 12.79
CA GLU A 503 -8.61 -12.52 11.88
C GLU A 503 -10.13 -12.74 11.80
N ARG A 504 -10.80 -12.79 12.95
CA ARG A 504 -12.26 -12.91 13.02
C ARG A 504 -12.94 -11.70 12.36
N SER A 505 -12.57 -10.50 12.78
CA SER A 505 -13.16 -9.25 12.27
C SER A 505 -12.97 -9.10 10.76
N TYR A 506 -11.82 -9.49 10.23
CA TYR A 506 -11.54 -9.39 8.80
C TYR A 506 -12.32 -10.43 7.99
N ARG A 507 -12.45 -11.68 8.45
CA ARG A 507 -13.30 -12.68 7.79
C ARG A 507 -14.77 -12.23 7.70
N GLU A 508 -15.29 -11.70 8.80
CA GLU A 508 -16.66 -11.16 8.88
C GLU A 508 -16.81 -9.95 7.95
N SER A 509 -15.90 -8.98 8.06
CA SER A 509 -15.94 -7.75 7.26
C SER A 509 -15.74 -8.02 5.78
N PHE A 510 -14.84 -8.93 5.40
CA PHE A 510 -14.55 -9.26 4.00
C PHE A 510 -15.81 -9.73 3.26
N SER A 511 -16.68 -10.49 3.94
CA SER A 511 -17.97 -10.88 3.37
C SER A 511 -18.86 -9.66 3.08
N ALA A 512 -18.86 -8.64 3.94
CA ALA A 512 -19.57 -7.38 3.73
C ALA A 512 -18.90 -6.46 2.69
N LEU A 513 -17.57 -6.47 2.58
CA LEU A 513 -16.81 -5.69 1.59
C LEU A 513 -17.25 -6.04 0.15
N ARG A 514 -17.53 -7.33 -0.09
CA ARG A 514 -18.01 -7.84 -1.39
C ARG A 514 -19.32 -7.19 -1.82
N VAL A 515 -20.21 -6.89 -0.88
CA VAL A 515 -21.54 -6.36 -1.15
C VAL A 515 -21.54 -4.83 -1.19
N THR A 516 -20.92 -4.20 -0.19
CA THR A 516 -21.03 -2.75 0.03
C THR A 516 -20.16 -1.91 -0.90
N GLY A 517 -19.07 -2.49 -1.42
CA GLY A 517 -18.08 -1.78 -2.23
C GLY A 517 -17.21 -0.78 -1.44
N LYS A 518 -17.54 -0.47 -0.18
CA LYS A 518 -16.70 0.31 0.74
C LYS A 518 -15.60 -0.62 1.25
N ARG A 519 -14.36 -0.43 0.80
CA ARG A 519 -13.22 -1.26 1.17
C ARG A 519 -11.96 -0.44 1.42
N PRO A 520 -11.02 -0.94 2.25
CA PRO A 520 -9.68 -0.39 2.29
C PRO A 520 -8.99 -0.53 0.92
N PRO A 521 -7.89 0.20 0.66
CA PRO A 521 -7.05 -0.02 -0.51
C PRO A 521 -6.57 -1.48 -0.54
N MET A 522 -6.99 -2.23 -1.55
CA MET A 522 -6.64 -3.64 -1.70
C MET A 522 -5.51 -3.83 -2.71
N VAL A 523 -4.95 -5.04 -2.75
CA VAL A 523 -3.93 -5.42 -3.74
C VAL A 523 -4.41 -5.20 -5.16
N LEU A 524 -5.69 -5.48 -5.44
CA LEU A 524 -6.30 -5.25 -6.76
C LEU A 524 -6.34 -3.76 -7.18
N ASP A 525 -6.20 -2.83 -6.23
CA ASP A 525 -6.18 -1.39 -6.48
C ASP A 525 -4.76 -0.86 -6.79
N ALA A 526 -3.72 -1.71 -6.71
CA ALA A 526 -2.32 -1.35 -6.96
C ALA A 526 -2.08 -0.67 -8.32
N PRO A 527 -2.69 -1.10 -9.45
CA PRO A 527 -2.50 -0.41 -10.73
C PRO A 527 -3.01 1.04 -10.73
N ASP A 528 -4.19 1.27 -10.14
CA ASP A 528 -4.81 2.60 -10.08
C ASP A 528 -4.05 3.51 -9.10
N LEU A 529 -3.58 2.94 -7.98
CA LEU A 529 -2.69 3.60 -7.03
C LEU A 529 -1.40 4.04 -7.74
N ALA A 530 -0.67 3.13 -8.37
CA ALA A 530 0.58 3.43 -9.09
C ALA A 530 0.38 4.50 -10.17
N ALA A 531 -0.70 4.42 -10.95
CA ALA A 531 -1.01 5.41 -11.97
C ALA A 531 -1.28 6.80 -11.37
N ARG A 532 -1.97 6.88 -10.23
CA ARG A 532 -2.21 8.13 -9.51
C ARG A 532 -0.91 8.74 -9.00
N ILE A 533 -0.08 7.94 -8.32
CA ILE A 533 1.22 8.38 -7.77
C ILE A 533 2.15 8.82 -8.90
N GLY A 534 2.20 8.06 -9.99
CA GLY A 534 2.99 8.37 -11.18
C GLY A 534 2.62 9.73 -11.79
N ARG A 535 1.32 10.04 -11.91
CA ARG A 535 0.87 11.36 -12.37
C ARG A 535 1.26 12.49 -11.43
N LEU A 536 1.09 12.30 -10.12
CA LEU A 536 1.44 13.31 -9.11
C LEU A 536 2.95 13.63 -9.09
N ASN A 537 3.79 12.63 -9.41
CA ASN A 537 5.25 12.75 -9.42
C ASN A 537 5.85 12.97 -10.82
N GLY A 538 5.02 13.23 -11.85
CA GLY A 538 5.50 13.50 -13.20
C GLY A 538 6.24 12.32 -13.86
N ALA A 539 5.92 11.09 -13.48
CA ALA A 539 6.49 9.89 -14.07
C ALA A 539 6.06 9.75 -15.54
N ARG A 540 7.01 9.43 -16.41
CA ARG A 540 6.79 9.16 -17.84
C ARG A 540 6.25 7.76 -18.09
N ALA A 541 6.57 6.83 -17.20
CA ALA A 541 6.13 5.45 -17.26
C ALA A 541 5.81 4.94 -15.85
N VAL A 542 4.94 3.94 -15.76
CA VAL A 542 4.60 3.23 -14.53
C VAL A 542 4.86 1.75 -14.74
N LYS A 543 5.56 1.11 -13.80
CA LYS A 543 5.84 -0.32 -13.76
C LYS A 543 5.33 -0.88 -12.44
N LEU A 544 4.72 -2.06 -12.52
CA LEU A 544 4.23 -2.81 -11.37
C LEU A 544 5.15 -3.99 -11.14
N LEU A 545 5.65 -4.14 -9.92
CA LEU A 545 6.49 -5.25 -9.50
C LEU A 545 5.84 -5.92 -8.28
N LEU A 546 5.26 -7.10 -8.52
CA LEU A 546 4.63 -7.93 -7.51
C LEU A 546 5.67 -8.89 -6.94
N VAL A 547 5.82 -8.91 -5.61
CA VAL A 547 6.67 -9.87 -4.90
C VAL A 547 5.77 -10.87 -4.19
N ASP A 548 5.84 -12.13 -4.61
CA ASP A 548 4.98 -13.22 -4.12
C ASP A 548 5.24 -13.49 -2.64
N ALA A 549 4.19 -13.56 -1.81
CA ALA A 549 4.28 -13.79 -0.38
C ALA A 549 5.11 -12.73 0.38
N MET A 550 5.11 -11.47 -0.05
CA MET A 550 5.82 -10.39 0.66
C MET A 550 5.02 -9.84 1.85
N ARG A 551 5.34 -10.37 3.04
CA ARG A 551 4.87 -9.82 4.33
C ARG A 551 5.33 -8.38 4.56
N PHE A 552 4.55 -7.58 5.29
CA PHE A 552 4.83 -6.16 5.52
C PHE A 552 6.23 -5.85 6.06
N ASP A 553 6.65 -6.51 7.14
CA ASP A 553 7.97 -6.30 7.75
C ASP A 553 9.14 -6.73 6.84
N LEU A 554 8.94 -7.72 5.98
CA LEU A 554 9.91 -8.10 4.95
C LEU A 554 10.02 -6.98 3.90
N GLY A 555 8.89 -6.46 3.41
CA GLY A 555 8.92 -5.34 2.46
C GLY A 555 9.54 -4.08 3.06
N GLU A 556 9.36 -3.83 4.36
CA GLU A 556 10.02 -2.73 5.07
C GLU A 556 11.55 -2.87 5.07
N ARG A 557 12.07 -4.09 5.32
CA ARG A 557 13.51 -4.38 5.23
C ARG A 557 14.04 -4.23 3.80
N VAL A 558 13.27 -4.66 2.80
CA VAL A 558 13.60 -4.47 1.38
C VAL A 558 13.65 -2.99 1.03
N ALA A 559 12.66 -2.20 1.46
CA ALA A 559 12.61 -0.77 1.19
C ALA A 559 13.78 -0.01 1.82
N ALA A 560 14.15 -0.34 3.07
CA ALA A 560 15.31 0.25 3.73
C ALA A 560 16.61 -0.02 2.96
N ARG A 561 16.82 -1.27 2.52
CA ARG A 561 18.00 -1.66 1.72
C ARG A 561 18.00 -1.06 0.33
N LEU A 562 16.85 -0.98 -0.34
CA LEU A 562 16.73 -0.30 -1.62
C LEU A 562 17.08 1.18 -1.49
N LYS A 563 16.68 1.83 -0.39
CA LYS A 563 17.03 3.24 -0.15
C LYS A 563 18.54 3.44 -0.10
N GLU A 564 19.26 2.54 0.57
CA GLU A 564 20.72 2.56 0.64
C GLU A 564 21.35 2.24 -0.73
N SER A 565 20.89 1.16 -1.38
CA SER A 565 21.44 0.66 -2.65
C SER A 565 21.19 1.61 -3.83
N LEU A 566 20.06 2.33 -3.83
CA LEU A 566 19.63 3.21 -4.91
C LEU A 566 19.81 4.70 -4.57
N THR A 567 20.67 5.02 -3.60
CA THR A 567 21.06 6.40 -3.29
C THR A 567 21.39 7.15 -4.58
N ASP A 568 20.81 8.34 -4.76
CA ASP A 568 20.89 9.20 -5.95
C ASP A 568 20.28 8.66 -7.26
N ARG A 569 19.88 7.39 -7.31
CA ARG A 569 19.34 6.72 -8.50
C ARG A 569 17.83 6.55 -8.47
N ALA A 570 17.24 6.38 -7.29
CA ALA A 570 15.79 6.34 -7.12
C ALA A 570 15.37 6.97 -5.79
N VAL A 571 14.17 7.54 -5.76
CA VAL A 571 13.58 8.14 -4.56
C VAL A 571 12.30 7.41 -4.21
N LEU A 572 12.17 7.00 -2.94
CA LEU A 572 10.91 6.47 -2.40
C LEU A 572 9.93 7.65 -2.23
N VAL A 573 8.90 7.72 -3.08
CA VAL A 573 7.93 8.82 -3.09
C VAL A 573 6.68 8.54 -2.27
N GLU A 574 6.32 7.27 -2.09
CA GLU A 574 5.14 6.89 -1.30
C GLU A 574 5.30 5.53 -0.62
N ARG A 575 4.76 5.42 0.59
CA ARG A 575 4.66 4.20 1.38
C ARG A 575 3.20 3.97 1.72
N SER A 576 2.68 2.79 1.39
CA SER A 576 1.28 2.44 1.58
C SER A 576 1.15 1.01 2.12
N VAL A 577 0.01 0.75 2.77
CA VAL A 577 -0.44 -0.59 3.14
C VAL A 577 -1.52 -1.00 2.14
N LEU A 578 -1.46 -2.22 1.62
CA LEU A 578 -2.54 -2.82 0.84
C LEU A 578 -3.13 -4.00 1.61
N TRP A 579 -4.41 -4.27 1.36
CA TRP A 579 -5.14 -5.37 1.96
C TRP A 579 -5.32 -6.50 0.94
N ALA A 580 -4.85 -7.70 1.27
CA ALA A 580 -5.02 -8.89 0.47
C ALA A 580 -6.43 -9.47 0.64
N ALA A 581 -7.05 -9.90 -0.45
CA ALA A 581 -8.36 -10.54 -0.41
C ALA A 581 -8.28 -11.98 0.12
N LEU A 582 -9.40 -12.52 0.60
CA LEU A 582 -9.49 -13.91 1.03
C LEU A 582 -9.91 -14.86 -0.12
N PRO A 583 -9.32 -16.06 -0.21
CA PRO A 583 -8.15 -16.52 0.56
C PRO A 583 -6.88 -15.74 0.16
N THR A 584 -5.98 -15.49 1.12
CA THR A 584 -4.72 -14.75 0.90
C THR A 584 -3.69 -15.61 0.16
N THR A 585 -3.96 -15.85 -1.12
CA THR A 585 -3.11 -16.63 -2.03
C THR A 585 -2.84 -15.85 -3.31
N THR A 586 -1.71 -16.13 -3.95
CA THR A 586 -1.32 -15.48 -5.21
C THR A 586 -2.37 -15.64 -6.30
N ALA A 587 -2.93 -16.84 -6.44
CA ALA A 587 -3.95 -17.15 -7.44
C ALA A 587 -5.18 -16.24 -7.29
N THR A 588 -5.62 -16.03 -6.05
CA THR A 588 -6.74 -15.13 -5.74
C THR A 588 -6.40 -13.68 -6.10
N GLN A 589 -5.23 -13.20 -5.68
CA GLN A 589 -4.86 -11.80 -5.93
C GLN A 589 -4.65 -11.51 -7.41
N LEU A 590 -4.01 -12.41 -8.17
CA LEU A 590 -3.83 -12.26 -9.62
C LEU A 590 -5.17 -12.29 -10.36
N SER A 591 -6.11 -13.15 -9.95
CA SER A 591 -7.47 -13.18 -10.50
C SER A 591 -8.21 -11.86 -10.25
N LEU A 592 -8.07 -11.28 -9.05
CA LEU A 592 -8.66 -9.98 -8.72
C LEU A 592 -7.98 -8.82 -9.45
N LEU A 593 -6.66 -8.83 -9.60
CA LEU A 593 -5.94 -7.85 -10.42
C LEU A 593 -6.40 -7.89 -11.88
N ALA A 594 -6.69 -9.08 -12.41
CA ALA A 594 -7.15 -9.26 -13.77
C ALA A 594 -8.57 -8.73 -14.01
N ARG A 595 -9.46 -8.97 -13.05
CA ARG A 595 -10.90 -8.70 -13.17
C ARG A 595 -11.34 -7.39 -12.50
N GLY A 596 -10.48 -6.79 -11.68
CA GLY A 596 -10.76 -5.57 -10.93
C GLY A 596 -11.69 -5.79 -9.73
N ALA A 597 -12.27 -4.69 -9.22
CA ALA A 597 -13.05 -4.71 -8.00
C ALA A 597 -14.36 -5.50 -8.07
N ASP A 598 -14.99 -5.54 -9.25
CA ASP A 598 -16.27 -6.22 -9.45
C ASP A 598 -16.15 -7.73 -9.22
N ALA A 599 -14.95 -8.27 -9.43
CA ALA A 599 -14.56 -9.64 -9.18
C ALA A 599 -14.74 -10.09 -7.72
N LEU A 600 -14.74 -9.16 -6.77
CA LEU A 600 -14.99 -9.47 -5.36
C LEU A 600 -16.42 -9.99 -5.14
N ARG A 601 -17.39 -9.62 -5.98
CA ARG A 601 -18.78 -10.08 -5.84
C ARG A 601 -18.96 -11.53 -6.28
N GLU A 602 -18.12 -11.98 -7.20
CA GLU A 602 -18.19 -13.33 -7.75
C GLU A 602 -17.53 -14.33 -6.79
N PRO A 603 -17.97 -15.60 -6.78
CA PRO A 603 -17.23 -16.66 -6.12
C PRO A 603 -15.85 -16.77 -6.76
N LEU A 604 -14.80 -16.65 -5.95
CA LEU A 604 -13.43 -16.78 -6.41
C LEU A 604 -13.15 -18.26 -6.69
N ALA A 605 -12.82 -18.58 -7.93
CA ALA A 605 -12.40 -19.94 -8.29
C ALA A 605 -11.12 -20.28 -7.53
N THR A 606 -11.11 -21.44 -6.88
CA THR A 606 -9.90 -22.02 -6.29
C THR A 606 -9.15 -22.73 -7.40
N ASP A 607 -8.52 -21.96 -8.28
CA ASP A 607 -7.64 -22.55 -9.28
C ASP A 607 -6.41 -23.14 -8.58
N PRO A 608 -5.92 -24.31 -9.02
CA PRO A 608 -4.72 -24.90 -8.43
C PRO A 608 -3.56 -23.91 -8.58
N GLU A 609 -2.84 -23.71 -7.48
CA GLU A 609 -1.72 -22.78 -7.42
C GLU A 609 -0.67 -23.17 -8.49
N PRO A 610 -0.24 -22.22 -9.35
CA PRO A 610 0.74 -22.51 -10.37
C PRO A 610 2.04 -22.99 -9.73
N ALA A 611 2.66 -24.01 -10.33
CA ALA A 611 3.90 -24.56 -9.81
C ALA A 611 4.99 -23.48 -9.74
N ILE A 612 5.46 -23.14 -8.53
CA ILE A 612 6.60 -22.23 -8.37
C ILE A 612 7.81 -22.83 -9.09
N ALA A 613 8.49 -22.00 -9.87
CA ALA A 613 9.79 -22.32 -10.43
C ALA A 613 10.76 -22.79 -9.33
N ARG A 614 11.62 -23.78 -9.62
CA ARG A 614 12.64 -24.26 -8.68
C ARG A 614 14.03 -23.83 -9.15
N GLY A 615 14.97 -23.72 -8.22
CA GLY A 615 16.36 -23.42 -8.53
C GLY A 615 16.61 -21.94 -8.91
N ARG A 616 17.56 -21.67 -9.80
CA ARG A 616 18.00 -20.31 -10.15
C ARG A 616 16.91 -19.44 -10.79
N ALA A 617 15.84 -20.05 -11.30
CA ALA A 617 14.75 -19.32 -11.92
C ALA A 617 13.92 -18.46 -10.95
N VAL A 618 14.00 -18.74 -9.64
CA VAL A 618 13.21 -18.02 -8.61
C VAL A 618 13.63 -16.56 -8.45
N SER A 619 14.86 -16.20 -8.84
CA SER A 619 15.37 -14.82 -8.80
C SER A 619 15.18 -14.07 -10.12
N MET A 620 14.56 -14.70 -11.12
CA MET A 620 14.25 -14.03 -12.39
C MET A 620 12.88 -13.38 -12.33
N LEU A 621 12.81 -12.10 -12.69
CA LEU A 621 11.55 -11.40 -12.87
C LEU A 621 10.83 -11.92 -14.11
N ARG A 622 9.62 -12.44 -13.95
CA ARG A 622 8.78 -12.87 -15.07
C ARG A 622 7.71 -11.83 -15.37
N ARG A 623 7.38 -11.66 -16.64
CA ARG A 623 6.28 -10.79 -17.05
C ARG A 623 4.99 -11.58 -16.97
N GLU A 624 4.05 -11.12 -16.15
CA GLU A 624 2.72 -11.69 -16.00
C GLU A 624 1.67 -10.72 -16.54
N ARG A 625 0.62 -11.28 -17.13
CA ARG A 625 -0.52 -10.51 -17.63
C ARG A 625 -1.76 -10.86 -16.81
N ALA A 626 -2.12 -9.96 -15.89
CA ALA A 626 -3.36 -10.04 -15.14
C ALA A 626 -4.42 -9.17 -15.85
N GLY A 627 -5.18 -9.78 -16.76
CA GLY A 627 -6.22 -9.09 -17.53
C GLY A 627 -5.65 -7.96 -18.41
N ARG A 628 -5.99 -6.71 -18.09
CA ARG A 628 -5.45 -5.51 -18.77
C ARG A 628 -4.11 -5.04 -18.20
N CYS A 629 -3.70 -5.60 -17.08
CA CYS A 629 -2.54 -5.18 -16.34
C CYS A 629 -1.34 -6.05 -16.71
N GLU A 630 -0.22 -5.42 -17.04
CA GLU A 630 1.07 -6.09 -17.19
C GLU A 630 1.93 -5.79 -15.96
N LEU A 631 2.47 -6.82 -15.34
CA LEU A 631 3.31 -6.70 -14.16
C LEU A 631 4.54 -7.59 -14.25
N MET A 632 5.57 -7.24 -13.50
CA MET A 632 6.72 -8.11 -13.25
C MET A 632 6.47 -8.85 -11.94
N LYS A 633 6.61 -10.18 -11.95
CA LYS A 633 6.43 -11.02 -10.76
C LYS A 633 7.77 -11.62 -10.31
N LEU A 634 7.99 -11.63 -9.00
CA LEU A 634 9.14 -12.26 -8.34
C LEU A 634 8.65 -13.32 -7.34
N ASP A 635 9.01 -14.59 -7.56
CA ASP A 635 8.59 -15.71 -6.68
C ASP A 635 9.65 -16.10 -5.62
N LEU A 636 10.68 -15.26 -5.46
CA LEU A 636 11.84 -15.59 -4.63
C LEU A 636 11.43 -15.85 -3.18
N VAL A 637 10.59 -14.99 -2.61
CA VAL A 637 10.19 -15.08 -1.20
C VAL A 637 9.44 -16.37 -0.92
N GLU A 638 8.39 -16.67 -1.69
CA GLU A 638 7.63 -17.93 -1.58
C GLU A 638 8.54 -19.16 -1.71
N ALA A 639 9.44 -19.16 -2.70
CA ALA A 639 10.39 -20.25 -2.89
C ALA A 639 11.34 -20.44 -1.69
N ARG A 640 11.82 -19.34 -1.08
CA ARG A 640 12.67 -19.37 0.11
C ARG A 640 11.92 -19.77 1.37
N LEU A 641 10.61 -19.56 1.42
CA LEU A 641 9.76 -19.81 2.59
C LEU A 641 9.13 -21.21 2.65
N ARG A 642 9.15 -21.95 1.54
CA ARG A 642 8.58 -23.30 1.44
C ARG A 642 9.21 -24.35 2.36
N ASN A 643 10.51 -24.24 2.63
CA ASN A 643 11.23 -25.21 3.46
C ASN A 643 11.39 -24.72 4.90
N ALA A 644 11.77 -25.58 5.84
CA ALA A 644 12.27 -25.10 7.12
C ALA A 644 13.58 -24.31 6.95
N GLY A 645 13.89 -23.41 7.87
CA GLY A 645 15.04 -22.52 7.75
C GLY A 645 15.62 -22.04 9.10
N PRO A 646 16.59 -21.12 9.05
CA PRO A 646 17.18 -20.50 10.24
C PRO A 646 16.14 -19.71 11.05
N PRO A 647 16.49 -19.16 12.22
CA PRO A 647 15.63 -18.28 12.99
C PRO A 647 15.02 -17.19 12.11
N LEU A 648 13.75 -16.85 12.39
CA LEU A 648 12.97 -15.98 11.52
C LEU A 648 13.64 -14.62 11.23
N PRO A 649 14.24 -13.92 12.23
CA PRO A 649 14.92 -12.67 11.96
C PRO A 649 16.04 -12.80 10.92
N GLU A 650 16.94 -13.77 11.09
CA GLU A 650 18.05 -14.05 10.18
C GLU A 650 17.54 -14.45 8.79
N ARG A 651 16.51 -15.29 8.74
CA ARG A 651 15.89 -15.73 7.50
C ARG A 651 15.32 -14.57 6.69
N LEU A 652 14.62 -13.63 7.34
CA LEU A 652 14.05 -12.46 6.66
C LEU A 652 15.13 -11.48 6.23
N GLU A 653 16.22 -11.30 6.98
CA GLU A 653 17.35 -10.48 6.54
C GLU A 653 17.98 -11.02 5.26
N GLY A 654 18.23 -12.34 5.20
CA GLY A 654 18.79 -12.98 3.99
C GLY A 654 17.85 -12.88 2.79
N ILE A 655 16.54 -13.14 2.98
CA ILE A 655 15.55 -12.98 1.91
C ILE A 655 15.49 -11.51 1.45
N ALA A 656 15.49 -10.54 2.38
CA ALA A 656 15.43 -9.13 2.04
C ALA A 656 16.65 -8.69 1.21
N GLU A 657 17.85 -9.19 1.52
CA GLU A 657 19.06 -8.94 0.74
C GLU A 657 18.91 -9.48 -0.70
N GLU A 658 18.51 -10.74 -0.88
CA GLU A 658 18.32 -11.34 -2.21
C GLU A 658 17.24 -10.60 -3.03
N VAL A 659 16.10 -10.26 -2.42
CA VAL A 659 15.02 -9.51 -3.08
C VAL A 659 15.50 -8.12 -3.50
N THR A 660 16.21 -7.43 -2.61
CA THR A 660 16.76 -6.09 -2.88
C THR A 660 17.68 -6.12 -4.10
N GLU A 661 18.58 -7.10 -4.19
CA GLU A 661 19.52 -7.21 -5.32
C GLU A 661 18.79 -7.34 -6.66
N VAL A 662 17.75 -8.19 -6.72
CA VAL A 662 16.94 -8.38 -7.93
C VAL A 662 16.19 -7.10 -8.30
N ILE A 663 15.56 -6.44 -7.32
CA ILE A 663 14.78 -5.21 -7.55
C ILE A 663 15.70 -4.05 -7.96
N ALA A 664 16.83 -3.84 -7.29
CA ALA A 664 17.79 -2.79 -7.63
C ALA A 664 18.28 -2.93 -9.08
N ARG A 665 18.69 -4.14 -9.49
CA ARG A 665 19.10 -4.43 -10.87
C ARG A 665 17.99 -4.14 -11.87
N PHE A 666 16.74 -4.48 -11.54
CA PHE A 666 15.60 -4.16 -12.38
C PHE A 666 15.42 -2.65 -12.52
N MET A 667 15.45 -1.90 -11.42
CA MET A 667 15.26 -0.45 -11.42
C MET A 667 16.37 0.28 -12.19
N ASP A 668 17.61 -0.21 -12.10
CA ASP A 668 18.75 0.31 -12.86
C ASP A 668 18.59 0.15 -14.38
N SER A 669 17.80 -0.83 -14.83
CA SER A 669 17.51 -1.03 -16.25
C SER A 669 16.41 -0.13 -16.79
N LEU A 670 15.69 0.59 -15.91
CA LEU A 670 14.54 1.40 -16.31
C LEU A 670 14.96 2.81 -16.75
N PRO A 671 14.26 3.41 -17.74
CA PRO A 671 14.48 4.80 -18.09
C PRO A 671 14.20 5.75 -16.91
N PRO A 672 14.90 6.90 -16.84
CA PRO A 672 14.57 7.94 -15.85
C PRO A 672 13.12 8.39 -15.91
N ARG A 673 12.60 8.85 -14.77
CA ARG A 673 11.20 9.18 -14.52
C ARG A 673 10.25 8.00 -14.71
N THR A 674 10.70 6.78 -14.43
CA THR A 674 9.81 5.61 -14.33
C THR A 674 9.42 5.42 -12.88
N LEU A 675 8.11 5.41 -12.59
CA LEU A 675 7.61 5.01 -11.29
C LEU A 675 7.50 3.49 -11.24
N VAL A 676 8.09 2.87 -10.22
CA VAL A 676 7.98 1.45 -9.91
C VAL A 676 7.19 1.31 -8.62
N LEU A 677 6.03 0.67 -8.67
CA LEU A 677 5.33 0.24 -7.46
C LEU A 677 5.76 -1.19 -7.14
N VAL A 678 6.51 -1.35 -6.05
CA VAL A 678 6.90 -2.64 -5.47
C VAL A 678 5.87 -2.99 -4.40
N PHE A 679 5.15 -4.10 -4.55
CA PHE A 679 4.10 -4.48 -3.61
C PHE A 679 3.98 -5.99 -3.42
N GLY A 680 3.48 -6.39 -2.25
CA GLY A 680 3.15 -7.78 -1.95
C GLY A 680 1.74 -8.12 -2.39
N ASP A 681 1.49 -9.37 -2.74
CA ASP A 681 0.15 -9.90 -3.00
C ASP A 681 -0.51 -10.45 -1.72
N HIS A 682 0.22 -11.19 -0.92
CA HIS A 682 -0.17 -11.62 0.41
C HIS A 682 1.08 -11.73 1.28
N GLY A 683 0.89 -11.85 2.59
CA GLY A 683 1.97 -12.24 3.49
C GLY A 683 1.84 -13.70 3.92
N PHE A 684 2.50 -14.06 5.00
CA PHE A 684 2.57 -15.44 5.45
C PHE A 684 2.70 -15.53 6.97
N ARG A 685 2.38 -16.70 7.49
CA ARG A 685 2.71 -17.10 8.87
C ARG A 685 3.80 -18.15 8.85
N ILE A 686 4.61 -18.17 9.89
CA ILE A 686 5.61 -19.21 10.11
C ILE A 686 5.35 -19.79 11.50
N GLY A 687 5.15 -21.10 11.54
CA GLY A 687 5.14 -21.84 12.80
C GLY A 687 6.55 -21.87 13.39
N SER A 688 6.66 -21.61 14.70
CA SER A 688 7.89 -21.92 15.43
C SER A 688 7.95 -23.42 15.63
N LEU A 689 9.07 -24.05 15.25
CA LEU A 689 9.36 -25.42 15.66
C LEU A 689 9.66 -25.43 17.16
N SER A 690 9.41 -26.56 17.81
CA SER A 690 9.55 -26.72 19.26
C SER A 690 10.98 -26.48 19.78
N ASP A 691 11.97 -26.47 18.88
CA ASP A 691 13.37 -26.23 19.18
C ASP A 691 13.71 -24.74 19.37
N GLY A 692 12.83 -23.81 18.96
CA GLY A 692 13.04 -22.36 19.01
C GLY A 692 14.20 -21.84 18.13
N ALA A 693 15.04 -22.74 17.61
CA ALA A 693 16.22 -22.45 16.81
C ALA A 693 15.95 -22.51 15.30
N SER A 694 14.85 -23.14 14.87
CA SER A 694 14.49 -23.24 13.46
C SER A 694 13.06 -22.76 13.19
N THR A 695 12.84 -22.30 11.96
CA THR A 695 11.52 -21.90 11.47
C THR A 695 10.91 -23.00 10.63
N GLY A 696 9.62 -23.26 10.80
CA GLY A 696 8.87 -24.17 9.94
C GLY A 696 8.66 -23.62 8.52
N PRO A 697 8.01 -24.42 7.64
CA PRO A 697 7.53 -23.91 6.37
C PRO A 697 6.49 -22.80 6.61
N ALA A 698 6.43 -21.83 5.71
CA ALA A 698 5.41 -20.79 5.75
C ALA A 698 4.02 -21.36 5.37
N SER A 699 2.98 -20.80 5.98
CA SER A 699 1.58 -21.03 5.64
C SER A 699 0.94 -19.74 5.14
N GLN A 700 0.00 -19.88 4.20
CA GLN A 700 -0.75 -18.79 3.56
C GLN A 700 -2.23 -19.17 3.40
N GLY A 701 -3.05 -18.23 2.93
CA GLY A 701 -4.48 -18.43 2.69
C GLY A 701 -5.38 -18.10 3.88
N GLY A 702 -4.81 -17.74 5.04
CA GLY A 702 -5.53 -17.31 6.22
C GLY A 702 -5.97 -15.84 6.17
N ALA A 703 -6.48 -15.36 7.30
CA ALA A 703 -6.95 -13.99 7.46
C ALA A 703 -6.19 -13.24 8.57
N SER A 704 -5.00 -13.75 8.94
CA SER A 704 -4.19 -13.09 9.95
C SER A 704 -3.68 -11.74 9.44
N PRO A 705 -3.39 -10.79 10.32
CA PRO A 705 -2.86 -9.47 9.93
C PRO A 705 -1.54 -9.59 9.15
N GLU A 706 -0.71 -10.59 9.45
CA GLU A 706 0.51 -10.87 8.69
C GLU A 706 0.27 -11.33 7.25
N GLU A 707 -0.83 -12.03 6.99
CA GLU A 707 -1.20 -12.52 5.67
C GLU A 707 -1.94 -11.47 4.85
N VAL A 708 -2.75 -10.65 5.53
CA VAL A 708 -3.67 -9.69 4.91
C VAL A 708 -3.00 -8.34 4.61
N LEU A 709 -2.19 -7.81 5.53
CA LEU A 709 -1.61 -6.48 5.39
C LEU A 709 -0.23 -6.59 4.73
N VAL A 710 -0.15 -6.11 3.50
CA VAL A 710 1.06 -6.20 2.66
C VAL A 710 1.59 -4.82 2.32
N PRO A 711 2.91 -4.69 2.10
CA PRO A 711 3.52 -3.39 1.85
C PRO A 711 3.35 -3.01 0.38
N ALA A 712 3.29 -1.70 0.13
CA ALA A 712 3.41 -1.12 -1.20
C ALA A 712 4.30 0.13 -1.15
N HIS A 713 5.41 0.09 -1.88
CA HIS A 713 6.41 1.15 -1.91
C HIS A 713 6.56 1.66 -3.34
N ALA A 714 6.28 2.95 -3.53
CA ALA A 714 6.39 3.60 -4.84
C ALA A 714 7.71 4.33 -4.96
N TRP A 715 8.49 3.95 -5.95
CA TRP A 715 9.82 4.50 -6.20
C TRP A 715 9.85 5.22 -7.54
N LEU A 716 10.44 6.41 -7.59
CA LEU A 716 10.70 7.13 -8.82
C LEU A 716 12.16 6.94 -9.23
N VAL A 717 12.39 6.28 -10.36
CA VAL A 717 13.74 6.05 -10.92
C VAL A 717 14.23 7.31 -11.62
N GLY A 718 15.49 7.66 -11.43
CA GLY A 718 16.16 8.85 -11.96
C GLY A 718 16.10 10.04 -10.99
N GLY A 719 17.19 10.81 -10.94
CA GLY A 719 17.30 11.99 -10.08
C GLY A 719 16.19 13.00 -10.31
N VAL A 720 15.50 13.37 -9.23
CA VAL A 720 14.65 14.57 -9.18
C VAL A 720 15.60 15.73 -8.88
N HIS A 721 16.24 16.27 -9.93
CA HIS A 721 17.01 17.50 -9.81
C HIS A 721 16.09 18.72 -9.71
#